data_AF-A0A8C0UJZ3-F1
#
_entry.id   AF-A0A8C0UJZ3-F1
#
_cell.length_a   1.000
_cell.length_b   1.000
_cell.length_c   1.000
_cell.angle_alpha   90.00
_cell.angle_beta   90.00
_cell.angle_gamma   90.00
#
_symmetry.space_group_name_H-M   'P 1'
#
loop_
_entity.id
_entity.type
_entity.pdbx_description
1 polymer ?
#
loop_
_entity_poly.entity_id
_entity_poly.type
_entity_poly.pdbx_seq_one_letter_code
_entity_poly.pdbx_strand_id
1 'polypeptide(L)'
;MAASPGGIPTELQEGITTFLGTKKVLLVLSIQLQVKSKYEDFILVLTPWRAYVLPVMLPVRVHSSFSFLEVREMTVQEPSVVVIETDAASYAFRFMSLDDLEQVVIHVTMSLKKVFPDSSLGTLLKNSPPSLYERIQQITDSLEEMLQSNPGPCGGFSETYAALCDYNGFAFREEIQWDVDNIYHSQDCREFNLLDFSHLESRDVALSVAALSFNLWFTKLSCKDFRLNQEISEQLLYMLSKSVTLEELVLENSGLKADFVQRMAQVLSSHPNSVLHTINLSGNQLEDRGVTAFSRHMEKSSKGLQSLSLARTTLTAKGMSTLCKALTDNKAIGFSLRHLDLSGNPGTLAGDDISNLQSLLHHCHSLSHLSLAGTDCPLDALFGALLHGSHTSLIHLDLSKNVYSHRRVKTISPDIKEFFSQACSLRHVSLAGTKLPADVVRALLQGLADNSHISDLHLDLSSCELRSAGAQVIQDLIPDASSISHLDLSDNGFDPDMVTLVLSIGRSKSIRHVSLGKNFNIKSKEGLLDVLHRIVQLTQEEDCPLQSLSVAESRLKLGTNVLLSALGSNTSLVSLDISGNAMGDTGAKMLAKALQINTKLRTVVWDRNNTTAHGLLEVAQALERNYTLKAMPLPMSDVAQAYRSNPERTEEAVHKLQSCLTRNQLRQTLPAQTFRLQQGILTTSSEQMVNEICLSVQKHVDILSTCTGREVETDILCAEEAIRNANLSVSILPLLYEAGNTPYQNGKLQHKLECLTEEASQTCSREIQAIMQAVLDTAHSLCPAVVQKSGVRDQLVNAMSERICLQDHLSLSTVLDQMVTDVFSKLNEIKLSVTAAVADCIVDAVLGDLTIAQCKLAESLSKQGLDLLVLLPESAEDDATVLARGRNPPDLAAEEYKMALRRRNKHFRSIRPTPTVRSKVTAELSLCCGPAGARCLHGTRQGWGARSSNLMVRAPHGHGLRAAGSGPSREPLPVLWWGSVGEAHLDLALVLVLGLSWLSALGQWSKCPELAPHIASWG
;
A
#
# COMPACT_ATOMS: atom_id res chain seq x y z
N MET A 1 61.09 -8.92 -4.98
CA MET A 1 60.14 -7.90 -4.48
C MET A 1 59.71 -7.06 -5.67
N ALA A 2 58.63 -7.47 -6.33
CA ALA A 2 58.14 -6.77 -7.52
C ALA A 2 57.30 -5.56 -7.05
N ALA A 3 57.78 -4.35 -7.33
CA ALA A 3 57.00 -3.14 -7.11
C ALA A 3 55.86 -3.09 -8.14
N SER A 4 54.62 -3.01 -7.67
CA SER A 4 53.44 -2.72 -8.50
C SER A 4 53.39 -1.20 -8.82
N PRO A 5 52.59 -0.77 -9.82
CA PRO A 5 52.58 0.61 -10.27
C PRO A 5 52.03 1.49 -9.13
N GLY A 6 52.85 2.41 -8.60
CA GLY A 6 52.48 3.30 -7.50
C GLY A 6 53.41 3.26 -6.27
N GLY A 7 54.43 2.39 -6.26
CA GLY A 7 55.46 2.40 -5.21
C GLY A 7 55.02 1.85 -3.84
N ILE A 8 53.84 1.24 -3.75
CA ILE A 8 53.31 0.63 -2.53
C ILE A 8 53.68 -0.86 -2.50
N PRO A 9 54.21 -1.40 -1.39
CA PRO A 9 54.53 -2.83 -1.28
C PRO A 9 53.30 -3.72 -1.48
N THR A 10 53.44 -4.82 -2.22
CA THR A 10 52.35 -5.78 -2.50
C THR A 10 51.77 -6.40 -1.23
N GLU A 11 52.62 -6.71 -0.25
CA GLU A 11 52.20 -7.21 1.08
C GLU A 11 51.29 -6.23 1.81
N LEU A 12 51.52 -4.93 1.62
CA LEU A 12 50.71 -3.87 2.23
C LEU A 12 49.37 -3.72 1.50
N GLN A 13 49.35 -3.87 0.17
CA GLN A 13 48.10 -3.91 -0.61
C GLN A 13 47.22 -5.10 -0.22
N GLU A 14 47.79 -6.30 -0.06
CA GLU A 14 47.06 -7.49 0.43
C GLU A 14 46.55 -7.27 1.86
N GLY A 15 47.37 -6.68 2.74
CA GLY A 15 46.95 -6.31 4.08
C GLY A 15 45.80 -5.31 4.12
N ILE A 16 45.78 -4.32 3.22
CA ILE A 16 44.69 -3.33 3.09
C ILE A 16 43.41 -4.02 2.61
N THR A 17 43.53 -4.88 1.60
CA THR A 17 42.38 -5.59 1.02
C THR A 17 41.76 -6.54 2.06
N THR A 18 42.61 -7.25 2.81
CA THR A 18 42.18 -8.12 3.92
C THR A 18 41.52 -7.32 5.05
N PHE A 19 42.05 -6.13 5.38
CA PHE A 19 41.49 -5.27 6.41
C PHE A 19 40.12 -4.67 6.03
N LEU A 20 39.97 -4.24 4.77
CA LEU A 20 38.72 -3.65 4.28
C LEU A 20 37.66 -4.70 3.91
N GLY A 21 38.06 -5.98 3.79
CA GLY A 21 37.16 -7.10 3.59
C GLY A 21 36.39 -6.99 2.27
N THR A 22 35.07 -6.93 2.37
CA THR A 22 34.16 -6.83 1.21
C THR A 22 34.04 -5.41 0.63
N LYS A 23 34.62 -4.39 1.28
CA LYS A 23 34.52 -3.01 0.80
C LYS A 23 35.34 -2.81 -0.49
N LYS A 24 34.68 -2.34 -1.54
CA LYS A 24 35.33 -2.00 -2.81
C LYS A 24 36.35 -0.88 -2.61
N VAL A 25 37.61 -1.16 -2.95
CA VAL A 25 38.68 -0.16 -2.98
C VAL A 25 38.73 0.45 -4.37
N LEU A 26 38.68 1.78 -4.46
CA LEU A 26 38.68 2.50 -5.74
C LEU A 26 40.04 3.13 -6.05
N LEU A 27 40.70 3.67 -5.02
CA LEU A 27 41.94 4.42 -5.16
C LEU A 27 42.84 4.18 -3.96
N VAL A 28 44.13 3.96 -4.21
CA VAL A 28 45.16 3.79 -3.18
C VAL A 28 46.35 4.67 -3.56
N LEU A 29 46.66 5.66 -2.72
CA LEU A 29 47.66 6.68 -3.00
C LEU A 29 48.65 6.81 -1.84
N SER A 30 49.93 7.05 -2.17
CA SER A 30 50.94 7.45 -1.18
C SER A 30 50.86 8.96 -0.97
N ILE A 31 50.74 9.39 0.28
CA ILE A 31 50.54 10.80 0.66
C ILE A 31 51.37 11.18 1.87
N GLN A 32 51.58 12.48 2.07
CA GLN A 32 52.16 13.02 3.30
C GLN A 32 51.07 13.74 4.11
N LEU A 33 50.80 13.27 5.33
CA LEU A 33 49.85 13.93 6.24
C LEU A 33 50.60 14.81 7.24
N GLN A 34 50.12 16.03 7.45
CA GLN A 34 50.66 16.90 8.50
C GLN A 34 50.19 16.45 9.89
N VAL A 35 51.11 15.94 10.71
CA VAL A 35 50.88 15.55 12.12
C VAL A 35 51.76 16.42 13.03
N LYS A 36 51.15 17.19 13.94
CA LYS A 36 51.85 18.04 14.93
C LYS A 36 53.01 18.87 14.32
N SER A 37 52.74 19.48 13.16
CA SER A 37 53.66 20.34 12.39
C SER A 37 54.76 19.64 11.56
N LYS A 38 54.79 18.31 11.49
CA LYS A 38 55.66 17.54 10.58
C LYS A 38 54.84 16.77 9.56
N TYR A 39 55.39 16.56 8.37
CA TYR A 39 54.79 15.70 7.35
C TYR A 39 55.35 14.29 7.53
N GLU A 40 54.45 13.33 7.69
CA GLU A 40 54.74 11.90 7.81
C GLU A 40 54.09 11.15 6.64
N ASP A 41 54.71 10.05 6.20
CA ASP A 41 54.22 9.26 5.06
C ASP A 41 53.07 8.33 5.48
N PHE A 42 51.97 8.40 4.73
CA PHE A 42 50.76 7.61 4.92
C PHE A 42 50.24 7.08 3.58
N ILE A 43 49.32 6.12 3.65
CA ILE A 43 48.55 5.65 2.51
C ILE A 43 47.11 6.14 2.66
N LEU A 44 46.62 6.81 1.62
CA LEU A 44 45.23 7.19 1.48
C LEU A 44 44.50 6.14 0.66
N VAL A 45 43.50 5.51 1.25
CA VAL A 45 42.62 4.55 0.57
C VAL A 45 41.23 5.15 0.45
N LEU A 46 40.74 5.28 -0.78
CA LEU A 46 39.39 5.74 -1.07
C LEU A 46 38.48 4.55 -1.41
N THR A 47 37.38 4.47 -0.67
CA THR A 47 36.22 3.61 -0.96
C THR A 47 35.12 4.46 -1.61
N PRO A 48 33.95 3.90 -1.99
CA PRO A 48 32.87 4.69 -2.58
C PRO A 48 32.42 5.89 -1.72
N TRP A 49 32.44 5.77 -0.38
CA TRP A 49 31.85 6.77 0.52
C TRP A 49 32.79 7.28 1.62
N ARG A 50 34.01 6.73 1.73
CA ARG A 50 34.93 6.98 2.85
C ARG A 50 36.39 6.96 2.44
N ALA A 51 37.17 7.86 3.03
CA ALA A 51 38.62 7.86 2.99
C ALA A 51 39.21 7.23 4.26
N TYR A 52 40.21 6.38 4.09
CA TYR A 52 41.02 5.80 5.16
C TYR A 52 42.47 6.27 5.03
N VAL A 53 43.03 6.76 6.14
CA VAL A 53 44.43 7.13 6.25
C VAL A 53 45.14 6.06 7.07
N LEU A 54 46.06 5.35 6.44
CA LEU A 54 46.73 4.17 6.98
C LEU A 54 48.24 4.45 7.09
N PRO A 55 48.88 4.22 8.24
CA PRO A 55 50.33 4.30 8.34
C PRO A 55 50.97 3.17 7.52
N VAL A 56 52.18 3.41 7.01
CA VAL A 56 52.96 2.43 6.23
C VAL A 56 53.54 1.36 7.17
N MET A 57 52.70 0.51 7.75
CA MET A 57 53.10 -0.55 8.68
C MET A 57 52.19 -1.79 8.61
N LEU A 58 52.77 -2.96 8.91
CA LEU A 58 52.05 -4.22 9.08
C LEU A 58 52.01 -4.60 10.58
N PRO A 59 50.88 -5.13 11.11
CA PRO A 59 49.58 -5.27 10.45
C PRO A 59 48.91 -3.91 10.20
N VAL A 60 48.07 -3.84 9.15
CA VAL A 60 47.37 -2.61 8.76
C VAL A 60 46.50 -2.10 9.90
N ARG A 61 46.62 -0.80 10.21
CA ARG A 61 45.83 -0.10 11.23
C ARG A 61 45.29 1.20 10.65
N VAL A 62 44.14 1.67 11.13
CA VAL A 62 43.60 2.97 10.73
C VAL A 62 44.13 4.04 11.64
N HIS A 63 44.85 5.02 11.08
CA HIS A 63 45.22 6.23 11.82
C HIS A 63 44.00 7.15 11.94
N SER A 64 43.32 7.40 10.82
CA SER A 64 42.08 8.18 10.77
C SER A 64 41.24 7.80 9.56
N SER A 65 39.93 8.04 9.63
CA SER A 65 39.02 7.88 8.49
C SER A 65 37.92 8.92 8.57
N PHE A 66 37.43 9.38 7.42
CA PHE A 66 36.31 10.32 7.35
C PHE A 66 35.40 9.96 6.17
N SER A 67 34.09 10.17 6.36
CA SER A 67 33.11 9.98 5.28
C SER A 67 33.10 11.21 4.37
N PHE A 68 32.83 11.02 3.08
CA PHE A 68 32.72 12.15 2.15
C PHE A 68 31.56 13.08 2.50
N LEU A 69 30.51 12.54 3.13
CA LEU A 69 29.38 13.31 3.65
C LEU A 69 29.77 14.24 4.82
N GLU A 70 30.91 14.03 5.48
CA GLU A 70 31.44 14.91 6.55
C GLU A 70 32.23 16.11 6.00
N VAL A 71 32.56 16.12 4.71
CA VAL A 71 33.43 17.15 4.09
C VAL A 71 32.66 18.46 3.92
N ARG A 72 33.19 19.53 4.49
CA ARG A 72 32.64 20.89 4.38
C ARG A 72 33.24 21.64 3.20
N GLU A 73 34.56 21.61 3.11
CA GLU A 73 35.33 22.29 2.08
C GLU A 73 36.71 21.64 1.92
N MET A 74 37.27 21.81 0.73
CA MET A 74 38.63 21.46 0.35
C MET A 74 39.33 22.74 -0.07
N THR A 75 40.33 23.16 0.70
CA THR A 75 41.09 24.37 0.42
C THR A 75 42.47 24.00 -0.12
N VAL A 76 42.76 24.44 -1.35
CA VAL A 76 44.08 24.28 -1.96
C VAL A 76 44.98 25.42 -1.46
N GLN A 77 45.99 25.10 -0.65
CA GLN A 77 46.94 26.10 -0.13
C GLN A 77 48.16 26.25 -1.04
N GLU A 78 48.70 25.13 -1.49
CA GLU A 78 49.80 25.02 -2.44
C GLU A 78 49.42 24.00 -3.52
N PRO A 79 50.06 23.98 -4.71
CA PRO A 79 49.70 23.04 -5.78
C PRO A 79 49.70 21.57 -5.34
N SER A 80 50.52 21.21 -4.35
CA SER A 80 50.60 19.86 -3.80
C SER A 80 49.97 19.72 -2.41
N VAL A 81 49.49 20.78 -1.77
CA VAL A 81 48.95 20.73 -0.38
C VAL A 81 47.48 21.14 -0.35
N VAL A 82 46.63 20.20 0.07
CA VAL A 82 45.19 20.40 0.21
C VAL A 82 44.74 20.13 1.63
N VAL A 83 43.97 21.08 2.16
CA VAL A 83 43.36 20.98 3.47
C VAL A 83 41.90 20.57 3.29
N ILE A 84 41.54 19.39 3.78
CA ILE A 84 40.16 18.90 3.79
C ILE A 84 39.58 19.18 5.19
N GLU A 85 38.59 20.05 5.25
CA GLU A 85 37.85 20.32 6.48
C GLU A 85 36.62 19.42 6.58
N THR A 86 36.54 18.68 7.68
CA THR A 86 35.39 17.84 8.03
C THR A 86 34.68 18.39 9.26
N ASP A 87 33.49 17.87 9.55
CA ASP A 87 32.76 18.20 10.78
C ASP A 87 33.55 17.92 12.08
N ALA A 88 34.47 16.95 12.06
CA ALA A 88 35.19 16.48 13.24
C ALA A 88 36.67 16.90 13.30
N ALA A 89 37.32 17.04 12.15
CA ALA A 89 38.77 17.28 12.05
C ALA A 89 39.16 18.00 10.76
N SER A 90 40.37 18.57 10.74
CA SER A 90 40.99 19.15 9.54
C SER A 90 42.22 18.33 9.16
N TYR A 91 42.33 17.95 7.90
CA TYR A 91 43.41 17.13 7.37
C TYR A 91 44.20 17.91 6.31
N ALA A 92 45.47 18.17 6.57
CA ALA A 92 46.37 18.78 5.59
C ALA A 92 47.19 17.69 4.88
N PHE A 93 46.80 17.39 3.65
CA PHE A 93 47.42 16.37 2.81
C PHE A 93 48.38 17.02 1.82
N ARG A 94 49.58 16.44 1.68
CA ARG A 94 50.51 16.73 0.60
C ARG A 94 50.54 15.54 -0.38
N PHE A 95 50.14 15.80 -1.61
CA PHE A 95 50.10 14.82 -2.70
C PHE A 95 51.42 14.80 -3.49
N MET A 96 51.74 13.63 -4.05
CA MET A 96 52.99 13.40 -4.79
C MET A 96 52.91 13.94 -6.23
N SER A 97 51.71 13.97 -6.81
CA SER A 97 51.44 14.56 -8.13
C SER A 97 50.15 15.38 -8.15
N LEU A 98 50.02 16.27 -9.15
CA LEU A 98 48.78 17.01 -9.40
C LEU A 98 47.65 16.09 -9.89
N ASP A 99 47.98 15.03 -10.63
CA ASP A 99 47.00 14.07 -11.13
C ASP A 99 46.38 13.26 -9.96
N ASP A 100 47.16 12.91 -8.92
CA ASP A 100 46.64 12.25 -7.71
C ASP A 100 45.62 13.13 -7.00
N LEU A 101 45.91 14.43 -6.89
CA LEU A 101 44.98 15.39 -6.29
C LEU A 101 43.70 15.52 -7.13
N GLU A 102 43.84 15.62 -8.44
CA GLU A 102 42.72 15.69 -9.38
C GLU A 102 41.79 14.49 -9.21
N GLN A 103 42.33 13.27 -9.13
CA GLN A 103 41.53 12.06 -8.93
C GLN A 103 40.79 12.03 -7.59
N VAL A 104 41.42 12.49 -6.50
CA VAL A 104 40.76 12.57 -5.19
C VAL A 104 39.61 13.58 -5.21
N VAL A 105 39.81 14.77 -5.78
CA VAL A 105 38.78 15.82 -5.83
C VAL A 105 37.62 15.38 -6.72
N ILE A 106 37.90 14.81 -7.90
CA ILE A 106 36.87 14.26 -8.79
C ILE A 106 36.08 13.18 -8.06
N HIS A 107 36.76 12.22 -7.42
CA HIS A 107 36.08 11.12 -6.72
C HIS A 107 35.16 11.60 -5.61
N VAL A 108 35.63 12.52 -4.75
CA VAL A 108 34.81 13.05 -3.66
C VAL A 108 33.64 13.89 -4.19
N THR A 109 33.88 14.72 -5.22
CA THR A 109 32.82 15.53 -5.84
C THR A 109 31.75 14.66 -6.49
N MET A 110 32.14 13.64 -7.25
CA MET A 110 31.21 12.71 -7.91
C MET A 110 30.42 11.88 -6.90
N SER A 111 31.07 11.44 -5.83
CA SER A 111 30.38 10.74 -4.73
C SER A 111 29.33 11.64 -4.08
N LEU A 112 29.65 12.91 -3.85
CA LEU A 112 28.68 13.88 -3.32
C LEU A 112 27.55 14.18 -4.31
N LYS A 113 27.83 14.31 -5.61
CA LYS A 113 26.80 14.53 -6.65
C LYS A 113 25.81 13.39 -6.78
N LYS A 114 26.26 12.14 -6.62
CA LYS A 114 25.40 10.94 -6.62
C LYS A 114 24.31 10.97 -5.54
N VAL A 115 24.63 11.55 -4.37
CA VAL A 115 23.71 11.65 -3.22
C VAL A 115 22.96 12.98 -3.21
N PHE A 116 23.63 14.06 -3.60
CA PHE A 116 23.11 15.42 -3.61
C PHE A 116 23.27 16.01 -5.02
N PRO A 117 22.21 15.91 -5.86
CA PRO A 117 22.26 16.41 -7.24
C PRO A 117 22.66 17.90 -7.34
N ASP A 118 22.28 18.71 -6.36
CA ASP A 118 22.59 20.16 -6.34
C ASP A 118 23.98 20.52 -5.77
N SER A 119 24.85 19.55 -5.50
CA SER A 119 26.20 19.83 -5.00
C SER A 119 27.12 20.35 -6.11
N SER A 120 27.58 21.60 -5.99
CA SER A 120 28.43 22.23 -6.99
C SER A 120 29.91 22.24 -6.57
N LEU A 121 30.81 21.97 -7.52
CA LEU A 121 32.26 21.92 -7.28
C LEU A 121 32.79 23.21 -6.63
N GLY A 122 32.27 24.38 -7.01
CA GLY A 122 32.69 25.68 -6.47
C GLY A 122 32.33 25.93 -4.99
N THR A 123 31.38 25.18 -4.44
CA THR A 123 31.09 25.25 -3.00
C THR A 123 32.03 24.37 -2.18
N LEU A 124 32.50 23.27 -2.77
CA LEU A 124 33.38 22.30 -2.13
C LEU A 124 34.85 22.70 -2.24
N LEU A 125 35.31 23.16 -3.41
CA LEU A 125 36.73 23.48 -3.67
C LEU A 125 36.98 25.00 -3.59
N LYS A 126 37.89 25.41 -2.70
CA LYS A 126 38.27 26.82 -2.48
C LYS A 126 39.75 27.06 -2.78
N ASN A 127 40.05 28.27 -3.26
CA ASN A 127 41.41 28.75 -3.58
C ASN A 127 42.18 27.89 -4.60
N SER A 128 41.49 27.14 -5.45
CA SER A 128 42.13 26.34 -6.51
C SER A 128 42.65 27.21 -7.66
N PRO A 129 43.82 26.89 -8.25
CA PRO A 129 44.27 27.51 -9.50
C PRO A 129 43.23 27.35 -10.61
N PRO A 130 42.96 28.39 -11.43
CA PRO A 130 41.90 28.35 -12.44
C PRO A 130 42.06 27.22 -13.47
N SER A 131 43.30 26.85 -13.81
CA SER A 131 43.59 25.74 -14.73
C SER A 131 43.22 24.36 -14.18
N LEU A 132 43.35 24.14 -12.86
CA LEU A 132 42.91 22.91 -12.20
C LEU A 132 41.39 22.89 -12.05
N TYR A 133 40.79 24.03 -11.70
CA TYR A 133 39.35 24.16 -11.54
C TYR A 133 38.60 23.86 -12.84
N GLU A 134 39.01 24.46 -13.97
CA GLU A 134 38.39 24.23 -15.27
C GLU A 134 38.47 22.76 -15.72
N ARG A 135 39.62 22.12 -15.49
CA ARG A 135 39.84 20.72 -15.89
C ARG A 135 39.00 19.75 -15.06
N ILE A 136 38.93 19.95 -13.75
CA ILE A 136 38.06 19.16 -12.85
C ILE A 136 36.59 19.39 -13.21
N GLN A 137 36.20 20.65 -13.49
CA GLN A 137 34.83 20.99 -13.86
C GLN A 137 34.40 20.30 -15.16
N GLN A 138 35.23 20.34 -16.22
CA GLN A 138 34.94 19.66 -17.49
C GLN A 138 34.72 18.14 -17.32
N ILE A 139 35.58 17.48 -16.54
CA ILE A 139 35.47 16.05 -16.28
C ILE A 139 34.22 15.76 -15.44
N THR A 140 33.95 16.58 -14.42
CA THR A 140 32.78 16.41 -13.55
C THR A 140 31.47 16.61 -14.32
N ASP A 141 31.40 17.59 -15.22
CA ASP A 141 30.22 17.88 -16.03
C ASP A 141 29.96 16.77 -17.06
N SER A 142 31.02 16.24 -17.70
CA SER A 142 30.90 15.09 -18.60
C SER A 142 30.41 13.82 -17.88
N LEU A 143 30.90 13.56 -16.67
CA LEU A 143 30.45 12.43 -15.86
C LEU A 143 29.01 12.62 -15.35
N GLU A 144 28.60 13.85 -15.08
CA GLU A 144 27.23 14.18 -14.68
C GLU A 144 26.24 13.94 -15.81
N GLU A 145 26.57 14.35 -17.05
CA GLU A 145 25.75 14.07 -18.22
C GLU A 145 25.54 12.55 -18.43
N MET A 146 26.59 11.76 -18.19
CA MET A 146 26.47 10.29 -18.20
C MET A 146 25.58 9.76 -17.07
N LEU A 147 25.68 10.28 -15.84
CA LEU A 147 24.82 9.85 -14.74
C LEU A 147 23.35 10.23 -14.97
N GLN A 148 23.07 11.39 -15.57
CA GLN A 148 21.71 11.79 -15.92
C GLN A 148 21.11 10.90 -17.02
N SER A 149 21.94 10.36 -17.92
CA SER A 149 21.49 9.43 -18.96
C SER A 149 21.13 8.03 -18.43
N ASN A 150 21.66 7.63 -17.26
CA ASN A 150 21.40 6.35 -16.61
C ASN A 150 21.43 6.50 -15.07
N PRO A 151 20.35 7.00 -14.45
CA PRO A 151 20.34 7.35 -13.02
C PRO A 151 20.31 6.13 -12.06
N GLY A 152 20.45 4.91 -12.57
CA GLY A 152 20.32 3.67 -11.81
C GLY A 152 18.88 3.38 -11.36
N PRO A 153 18.65 2.23 -10.68
CA PRO A 153 17.33 1.86 -10.19
C PRO A 153 16.77 2.91 -9.23
N CYS A 154 15.48 3.22 -9.40
CA CYS A 154 14.75 4.18 -8.56
C CYS A 154 15.48 5.52 -8.31
N GLY A 155 16.18 6.05 -9.31
CA GLY A 155 16.90 7.33 -9.21
C GLY A 155 18.07 7.31 -8.22
N GLY A 156 18.79 6.19 -8.14
CA GLY A 156 20.00 6.07 -7.31
C GLY A 156 19.72 5.98 -5.81
N PHE A 157 18.52 5.53 -5.42
CA PHE A 157 18.14 5.38 -4.02
C PHE A 157 19.14 4.53 -3.24
N SER A 158 19.51 3.37 -3.78
CA SER A 158 20.41 2.41 -3.13
C SER A 158 21.82 2.98 -2.90
N GLU A 159 22.31 3.82 -3.84
CA GLU A 159 23.58 4.53 -3.65
C GLU A 159 23.49 5.54 -2.50
N THR A 160 22.40 6.30 -2.43
CA THR A 160 22.15 7.26 -1.34
C THR A 160 22.02 6.56 0.01
N TYR A 161 21.29 5.45 0.06
CA TYR A 161 21.13 4.64 1.26
C TYR A 161 22.47 4.06 1.73
N ALA A 162 23.29 3.53 0.81
CA ALA A 162 24.63 3.02 1.12
C ALA A 162 25.54 4.12 1.70
N ALA A 163 25.51 5.32 1.12
CA ALA A 163 26.28 6.46 1.61
C ALA A 163 25.87 6.85 3.05
N LEU A 164 24.56 6.90 3.32
CA LEU A 164 24.04 7.22 4.65
C LEU A 164 24.35 6.13 5.69
N CYS A 165 24.34 4.85 5.30
CA CYS A 165 24.77 3.75 6.18
C CYS A 165 26.24 3.90 6.57
N ASP A 166 27.14 4.14 5.60
CA ASP A 166 28.56 4.31 5.89
C ASP A 166 28.83 5.54 6.76
N TYR A 167 28.15 6.66 6.52
CA TYR A 167 28.30 7.89 7.32
C TYR A 167 27.86 7.70 8.78
N ASN A 168 26.70 7.07 9.00
CA ASN A 168 26.21 6.81 10.36
C ASN A 168 26.91 5.61 11.04
N GLY A 169 27.70 4.84 10.29
CA GLY A 169 28.36 3.62 10.77
C GLY A 169 27.36 2.49 11.04
N PHE A 170 26.25 2.46 10.31
CA PHE A 170 25.26 1.38 10.38
C PHE A 170 25.57 0.30 9.35
N ALA A 171 25.11 -0.92 9.63
CA ALA A 171 25.27 -2.02 8.70
C ALA A 171 24.42 -1.77 7.45
N PHE A 172 24.99 -1.97 6.28
CA PHE A 172 24.25 -1.91 5.03
C PHE A 172 23.33 -3.12 4.93
N ARG A 173 22.03 -2.88 4.73
CA ARG A 173 21.03 -3.94 4.53
C ARG A 173 20.86 -4.21 3.05
N GLU A 174 21.31 -5.38 2.62
CA GLU A 174 21.17 -5.83 1.23
C GLU A 174 19.70 -6.05 0.87
N GLU A 175 18.84 -6.35 1.86
CA GLU A 175 17.40 -6.55 1.66
C GLU A 175 16.73 -5.28 1.13
N ILE A 176 17.03 -4.10 1.70
CA ILE A 176 16.47 -2.82 1.25
C ILE A 176 16.92 -2.50 -0.17
N GLN A 177 18.20 -2.72 -0.47
CA GLN A 177 18.70 -2.54 -1.82
C GLN A 177 18.01 -3.49 -2.80
N TRP A 178 17.90 -4.77 -2.44
CA TRP A 178 17.33 -5.77 -3.33
C TRP A 178 15.86 -5.48 -3.66
N ASP A 179 15.06 -5.10 -2.65
CA ASP A 179 13.66 -4.71 -2.85
C ASP A 179 13.55 -3.49 -3.78
N VAL A 180 14.37 -2.45 -3.54
CA VAL A 180 14.30 -1.22 -4.34
C VAL A 180 14.82 -1.44 -5.77
N ASP A 181 15.95 -2.11 -5.92
CA ASP A 181 16.59 -2.32 -7.23
C ASP A 181 15.85 -3.34 -8.10
N ASN A 182 15.13 -4.30 -7.50
CA ASN A 182 14.45 -5.37 -8.23
C ASN A 182 12.93 -5.23 -8.22
N ILE A 183 12.28 -5.17 -7.05
CA ILE A 183 10.81 -5.13 -6.99
C ILE A 183 10.31 -3.77 -7.43
N TYR A 184 10.76 -2.70 -6.77
CA TYR A 184 10.27 -1.35 -7.02
C TYR A 184 10.60 -0.86 -8.43
N HIS A 185 11.84 -1.11 -8.88
CA HIS A 185 12.26 -0.71 -10.21
C HIS A 185 11.52 -1.50 -11.31
N SER A 186 11.31 -2.81 -11.16
CA SER A 186 10.60 -3.60 -12.17
C SER A 186 9.12 -3.25 -12.31
N GLN A 187 8.52 -2.71 -11.24
CA GLN A 187 7.12 -2.27 -11.22
C GLN A 187 6.96 -0.78 -11.56
N ASP A 188 8.03 -0.04 -11.89
CA ASP A 188 8.06 1.43 -12.01
C ASP A 188 7.36 2.12 -10.81
N CYS A 189 7.56 1.58 -9.62
CA CYS A 189 6.86 2.02 -8.42
C CYS A 189 7.37 3.39 -7.97
N ARG A 190 6.44 4.35 -7.81
CA ARG A 190 6.71 5.72 -7.32
C ARG A 190 6.28 5.93 -5.86
N GLU A 191 5.74 4.88 -5.24
CA GLU A 191 5.30 4.85 -3.85
C GLU A 191 6.33 4.12 -2.99
N PHE A 192 6.94 4.82 -2.03
CA PHE A 192 7.78 4.20 -1.01
C PHE A 192 6.94 3.78 0.19
N ASN A 193 6.76 2.48 0.38
CA ASN A 193 5.93 1.92 1.44
C ASN A 193 6.77 1.45 2.62
N LEU A 194 6.55 2.05 3.80
CA LEU A 194 7.31 1.69 5.02
C LEU A 194 6.99 0.28 5.55
N LEU A 195 5.83 -0.28 5.18
CA LEU A 195 5.44 -1.62 5.61
C LEU A 195 6.33 -2.72 5.03
N ASP A 196 6.89 -2.51 3.84
CA ASP A 196 7.75 -3.49 3.17
C ASP A 196 9.01 -3.77 4.03
N PHE A 197 9.47 -2.74 4.75
CA PHE A 197 10.63 -2.80 5.63
C PHE A 197 10.28 -2.98 7.12
N SER A 198 9.04 -3.34 7.44
CA SER A 198 8.57 -3.48 8.83
C SER A 198 9.27 -4.58 9.63
N HIS A 199 9.89 -5.54 8.95
CA HIS A 199 10.67 -6.63 9.54
C HIS A 199 12.08 -6.20 9.97
N LEU A 200 12.53 -5.01 9.58
CA LEU A 200 13.86 -4.47 9.89
C LEU A 200 13.84 -3.62 11.17
N GLU A 201 15.04 -3.30 11.68
CA GLU A 201 15.16 -2.40 12.83
C GLU A 201 14.71 -0.98 12.46
N SER A 202 14.12 -0.25 13.42
CA SER A 202 13.61 1.11 13.16
C SER A 202 14.68 2.09 12.68
N ARG A 203 15.95 1.83 12.97
CA ARG A 203 17.10 2.63 12.50
C ARG A 203 17.35 2.45 11.01
N ASP A 204 17.22 1.22 10.52
CA ASP A 204 17.41 0.89 9.10
C ASP A 204 16.30 1.54 8.28
N VAL A 205 15.06 1.44 8.76
CA VAL A 205 13.90 2.16 8.18
C VAL A 205 14.09 3.67 8.23
N ALA A 206 14.56 4.22 9.35
CA ALA A 206 14.83 5.66 9.46
C ALA A 206 15.89 6.15 8.45
N LEU A 207 16.94 5.37 8.21
CA LEU A 207 17.92 5.68 7.17
C LEU A 207 17.34 5.59 5.76
N SER A 208 16.48 4.61 5.50
CA SER A 208 15.79 4.49 4.20
C SER A 208 14.91 5.72 3.92
N VAL A 209 14.20 6.22 4.93
CA VAL A 209 13.43 7.48 4.83
C VAL A 209 14.34 8.68 4.62
N ALA A 210 15.49 8.73 5.32
CA ALA A 210 16.45 9.81 5.13
C ALA A 210 16.99 9.85 3.69
N ALA A 211 17.18 8.70 3.04
CA ALA A 211 17.61 8.60 1.66
C ALA A 211 16.62 9.23 0.66
N LEU A 212 15.33 9.27 0.99
CA LEU A 212 14.30 9.91 0.16
C LEU A 212 14.40 11.44 0.12
N SER A 213 15.14 12.06 1.04
CA SER A 213 15.24 13.53 1.16
C SER A 213 15.73 14.22 -0.11
N PHE A 214 16.54 13.53 -0.92
CA PHE A 214 17.16 14.05 -2.14
C PHE A 214 16.87 13.18 -3.36
N ASN A 215 16.01 12.17 -3.20
CA ASN A 215 15.66 11.27 -4.28
C ASN A 215 14.64 11.93 -5.23
N LEU A 216 14.85 11.77 -6.53
CA LEU A 216 14.00 12.37 -7.56
C LEU A 216 13.00 11.38 -8.18
N TRP A 217 13.01 10.12 -7.75
CA TRP A 217 12.18 9.07 -8.31
C TRP A 217 10.84 8.92 -7.60
N PHE A 218 10.87 8.90 -6.26
CA PHE A 218 9.70 8.68 -5.41
C PHE A 218 8.87 9.96 -5.27
N THR A 219 7.58 9.86 -5.61
CA THR A 219 6.61 10.97 -5.48
C THR A 219 5.62 10.75 -4.35
N LYS A 220 5.50 9.51 -3.85
CA LYS A 220 4.59 9.15 -2.76
C LYS A 220 5.32 8.41 -1.65
N LEU A 221 5.02 8.76 -0.41
CA LEU A 221 5.41 8.01 0.77
C LEU A 221 4.15 7.48 1.48
N SER A 222 4.15 6.20 1.81
CA SER A 222 3.00 5.51 2.39
C SER A 222 3.37 4.70 3.63
N CYS A 223 2.54 4.81 4.65
CA CYS A 223 2.64 4.08 5.90
C CYS A 223 1.23 3.92 6.46
N LYS A 224 0.75 2.68 6.53
CA LYS A 224 -0.58 2.35 7.04
C LYS A 224 -0.47 1.33 8.16
N ASP A 225 -1.20 1.54 9.25
CA ASP A 225 -1.25 0.59 10.39
C ASP A 225 0.14 0.24 10.98
N PHE A 226 1.12 1.11 10.81
CA PHE A 226 2.48 0.94 11.32
C PHE A 226 2.86 2.08 12.25
N ARG A 227 3.13 1.75 13.51
CA ARG A 227 3.43 2.75 14.54
C ARG A 227 4.82 3.32 14.33
N LEU A 228 4.89 4.61 14.00
CA LEU A 228 6.16 5.29 13.75
C LEU A 228 6.91 5.57 15.05
N ASN A 229 8.14 5.06 15.11
CA ASN A 229 9.07 5.38 16.18
C ASN A 229 9.57 6.82 16.06
N GLN A 230 10.00 7.40 17.17
CA GLN A 230 10.49 8.79 17.21
C GLN A 230 11.61 9.03 16.20
N GLU A 231 12.55 8.10 16.04
CA GLU A 231 13.66 8.21 15.06
C GLU A 231 13.14 8.32 13.62
N ILE A 232 12.17 7.49 13.23
CA ILE A 232 11.55 7.52 11.89
C ILE A 232 10.78 8.83 11.73
N SER A 233 10.01 9.25 12.74
CA SER A 233 9.28 10.52 12.71
C SER A 233 10.20 11.73 12.51
N GLU A 234 11.36 11.78 13.16
CA GLU A 234 12.34 12.86 12.92
C GLU A 234 12.88 12.84 11.49
N GLN A 235 13.17 11.65 10.94
CA GLN A 235 13.64 11.55 9.55
C GLN A 235 12.55 11.89 8.54
N LEU A 236 11.29 11.60 8.83
CA LEU A 236 10.15 12.04 8.01
C LEU A 236 10.06 13.56 7.96
N LEU A 237 10.15 14.23 9.12
CA LEU A 237 10.16 15.69 9.17
C LEU A 237 11.35 16.28 8.43
N TYR A 238 12.52 15.63 8.52
CA TYR A 238 13.70 16.04 7.79
C TYR A 238 13.50 15.91 6.27
N MET A 239 13.01 14.76 5.81
CA MET A 239 12.72 14.49 4.40
C MET A 239 11.73 15.51 3.83
N LEU A 240 10.65 15.83 4.55
CA LEU A 240 9.67 16.86 4.17
C LEU A 240 10.28 18.27 4.09
N SER A 241 11.39 18.53 4.79
CA SER A 241 12.08 19.82 4.72
C SER A 241 12.98 19.99 3.49
N LYS A 242 13.27 18.89 2.78
CA LYS A 242 14.26 18.82 1.70
C LYS A 242 13.68 18.37 0.37
N SER A 243 12.75 17.42 0.39
CA SER A 243 12.19 16.84 -0.82
C SER A 243 11.44 17.87 -1.64
N VAL A 244 11.73 17.88 -2.94
CA VAL A 244 11.08 18.74 -3.95
C VAL A 244 10.18 17.94 -4.89
N THR A 245 10.19 16.61 -4.78
CA THR A 245 9.49 15.65 -5.65
C THR A 245 8.32 14.95 -4.95
N LEU A 246 8.27 14.98 -3.62
CA LEU A 246 7.19 14.34 -2.87
C LEU A 246 5.86 15.09 -3.04
N GLU A 247 4.95 14.47 -3.76
CA GLU A 247 3.59 14.95 -4.08
C GLU A 247 2.55 14.42 -3.09
N GLU A 248 2.75 13.21 -2.57
CA GLU A 248 1.78 12.52 -1.71
C GLU A 248 2.41 11.98 -0.42
N LEU A 249 1.74 12.24 0.71
CA LEU A 249 2.09 11.73 2.03
C LEU A 249 0.89 11.03 2.66
N VAL A 250 1.03 9.72 2.87
CA VAL A 250 0.00 8.88 3.50
C VAL A 250 0.57 8.27 4.77
N LEU A 251 0.14 8.77 5.93
CA LEU A 251 0.52 8.26 7.25
C LEU A 251 -0.77 7.90 8.02
N GLU A 252 -1.38 6.79 7.65
CA GLU A 252 -2.64 6.31 8.24
C GLU A 252 -2.37 5.44 9.47
N ASN A 253 -3.13 5.68 10.55
CA ASN A 253 -3.07 4.94 11.81
C ASN A 253 -1.63 4.68 12.31
N SER A 254 -0.77 5.69 12.16
CA SER A 254 0.68 5.57 12.37
C SER A 254 1.13 5.96 13.78
N GLY A 255 0.16 6.15 14.70
CA GLY A 255 0.42 6.56 16.09
C GLY A 255 0.92 8.00 16.25
N LEU A 256 0.68 8.86 15.25
CA LEU A 256 1.11 10.26 15.29
C LEU A 256 0.28 11.07 16.29
N LYS A 257 0.92 12.05 16.91
CA LYS A 257 0.33 12.98 17.88
C LYS A 257 0.36 14.42 17.38
N ALA A 258 -0.35 15.31 18.08
CA ALA A 258 -0.40 16.75 17.81
C ALA A 258 0.98 17.38 17.56
N ASP A 259 1.99 17.06 18.39
CA ASP A 259 3.34 17.65 18.31
C ASP A 259 4.04 17.36 16.97
N PHE A 260 3.79 16.19 16.38
CA PHE A 260 4.36 15.84 15.07
C PHE A 260 3.79 16.76 13.98
N VAL A 261 2.47 16.91 13.93
CA VAL A 261 1.80 17.73 12.92
C VAL A 261 2.13 19.21 13.07
N GLN A 262 2.33 19.70 14.30
CA GLN A 262 2.81 21.06 14.53
C GLN A 262 4.20 21.28 13.92
N ARG A 263 5.12 20.35 14.14
CA ARG A 263 6.47 20.40 13.55
C ARG A 263 6.43 20.24 12.04
N MET A 264 5.57 19.36 11.53
CA MET A 264 5.35 19.19 10.09
C MET A 264 4.86 20.49 9.44
N ALA A 265 3.87 21.15 10.03
CA ALA A 265 3.37 22.43 9.54
C ALA A 265 4.46 23.53 9.55
N GLN A 266 5.31 23.54 10.59
CA GLN A 266 6.45 24.46 10.66
C GLN A 266 7.47 24.18 9.55
N VAL A 267 7.82 22.90 9.33
CA VAL A 267 8.75 22.48 8.29
C VAL A 267 8.23 22.88 6.91
N LEU A 268 6.98 22.55 6.59
CA LEU A 268 6.37 22.89 5.30
C LEU A 268 6.27 24.41 5.11
N SER A 269 6.02 25.19 6.17
CA SER A 269 6.03 26.65 6.09
C SER A 269 7.40 27.23 5.76
N SER A 270 8.49 26.52 6.08
CA SER A 270 9.86 26.93 5.77
C SER A 270 10.33 26.49 4.37
N HIS A 271 9.57 25.64 3.69
CA HIS A 271 9.94 25.05 2.40
C HIS A 271 8.93 25.42 1.29
N PRO A 272 9.05 26.60 0.65
CA PRO A 272 8.08 27.08 -0.34
C PRO A 272 8.07 26.29 -1.65
N ASN A 273 9.09 25.48 -1.91
CA ASN A 273 9.21 24.69 -3.13
C ASN A 273 8.50 23.32 -3.05
N SER A 274 7.98 22.92 -1.89
CA SER A 274 7.26 21.65 -1.70
C SER A 274 6.20 21.47 -2.79
N VAL A 275 6.13 20.29 -3.43
CA VAL A 275 5.07 19.96 -4.40
C VAL A 275 3.92 19.16 -3.75
N LEU A 276 3.99 18.96 -2.44
CA LEU A 276 3.04 18.16 -1.68
C LEU A 276 1.61 18.70 -1.80
N HIS A 277 0.73 17.91 -2.40
CA HIS A 277 -0.68 18.26 -2.61
C HIS A 277 -1.67 17.21 -2.11
N THR A 278 -1.20 16.01 -1.74
CA THR A 278 -2.02 14.94 -1.16
C THR A 278 -1.51 14.61 0.24
N ILE A 279 -2.38 14.77 1.25
CA ILE A 279 -2.04 14.51 2.65
C ILE A 279 -3.13 13.66 3.29
N ASN A 280 -2.77 12.46 3.72
CA ASN A 280 -3.63 11.58 4.52
C ASN A 280 -2.97 11.33 5.88
N LEU A 281 -3.63 11.79 6.95
CA LEU A 281 -3.21 11.57 8.34
C LEU A 281 -4.30 10.88 9.16
N SER A 282 -5.18 10.12 8.49
CA SER A 282 -6.31 9.45 9.12
C SER A 282 -5.88 8.47 10.23
N GLY A 283 -6.75 8.26 11.22
CA GLY A 283 -6.51 7.35 12.35
C GLY A 283 -5.49 7.82 13.38
N ASN A 284 -4.96 9.04 13.29
CA ASN A 284 -3.97 9.57 14.24
C ASN A 284 -4.58 10.54 15.27
N GLN A 285 -4.06 10.57 16.49
CA GLN A 285 -4.56 11.44 17.56
C GLN A 285 -3.97 12.86 17.44
N LEU A 286 -4.42 13.60 16.43
CA LEU A 286 -3.86 14.92 16.10
C LEU A 286 -4.35 16.03 17.04
N GLU A 287 -5.53 15.85 17.62
CA GLU A 287 -6.24 16.84 18.44
C GLU A 287 -6.42 18.20 17.74
N ASP A 288 -7.18 19.11 18.35
CA ASP A 288 -7.38 20.46 17.77
C ASP A 288 -6.07 21.25 17.63
N ARG A 289 -5.11 21.01 18.54
CA ARG A 289 -3.84 21.76 18.58
C ARG A 289 -2.95 21.44 17.38
N GLY A 290 -2.91 20.17 16.96
CA GLY A 290 -2.16 19.76 15.77
C GLY A 290 -2.79 20.33 14.51
N VAL A 291 -4.11 20.13 14.35
CA VAL A 291 -4.84 20.59 13.17
C VAL A 291 -4.85 22.11 13.06
N THR A 292 -5.01 22.85 14.16
CA THR A 292 -4.95 24.34 14.12
C THR A 292 -3.61 24.86 13.61
N ALA A 293 -2.49 24.21 13.97
CA ALA A 293 -1.18 24.60 13.45
C ALA A 293 -1.04 24.29 11.96
N PHE A 294 -1.58 23.15 11.53
CA PHE A 294 -1.63 22.74 10.14
C PHE A 294 -2.53 23.67 9.29
N SER A 295 -3.70 24.05 9.78
CA SER A 295 -4.61 25.01 9.14
C SER A 295 -3.92 26.35 8.86
N ARG A 296 -3.11 26.86 9.80
CA ARG A 296 -2.33 28.10 9.59
C ARG A 296 -1.29 27.99 8.48
N HIS A 297 -0.77 26.79 8.23
CA HIS A 297 0.13 26.55 7.10
C HIS A 297 -0.68 26.50 5.79
N MET A 298 -1.81 25.80 5.79
CA MET A 298 -2.69 25.70 4.62
C MET A 298 -3.21 27.07 4.16
N GLU A 299 -3.54 27.98 5.08
CA GLU A 299 -3.96 29.35 4.77
C GLU A 299 -2.92 30.09 3.89
N LYS A 300 -1.63 29.80 4.09
CA LYS A 300 -0.51 30.49 3.43
C LYS A 300 0.06 29.73 2.23
N SER A 301 -0.37 28.48 2.01
CA SER A 301 0.15 27.66 0.92
C SER A 301 -0.30 28.23 -0.43
N SER A 302 0.66 28.61 -1.27
CA SER A 302 0.41 29.10 -2.63
C SER A 302 0.08 27.96 -3.60
N LYS A 303 0.50 26.74 -3.30
CA LYS A 303 0.17 25.53 -4.04
C LYS A 303 -1.09 24.92 -3.41
N GLY A 304 -2.14 24.80 -4.21
CA GLY A 304 -3.44 24.33 -3.77
C GLY A 304 -3.42 22.84 -3.42
N LEU A 305 -3.98 22.48 -2.26
CA LEU A 305 -4.10 21.09 -1.84
C LEU A 305 -5.15 20.37 -2.68
N GLN A 306 -4.81 19.20 -3.22
CA GLN A 306 -5.72 18.40 -4.03
C GLN A 306 -6.51 17.38 -3.21
N SER A 307 -5.86 16.76 -2.21
CA SER A 307 -6.47 15.72 -1.39
C SER A 307 -6.09 15.88 0.09
N LEU A 308 -7.11 15.92 0.94
CA LEU A 308 -6.99 15.94 2.40
C LEU A 308 -7.81 14.80 3.00
N SER A 309 -7.18 13.94 3.81
CA SER A 309 -7.90 13.04 4.71
C SER A 309 -7.42 13.21 6.15
N LEU A 310 -8.37 13.59 7.01
CA LEU A 310 -8.25 13.70 8.45
C LEU A 310 -9.34 12.87 9.14
N ALA A 311 -9.60 11.67 8.60
CA ALA A 311 -10.58 10.77 9.19
C ALA A 311 -10.10 10.24 10.55
N ARG A 312 -11.00 10.15 11.53
CA ARG A 312 -10.70 9.58 12.87
C ARG A 312 -9.51 10.24 13.57
N THR A 313 -9.36 11.57 13.42
CA THR A 313 -8.23 12.33 13.98
C THR A 313 -8.48 12.94 15.35
N THR A 314 -9.58 12.58 16.02
CA THR A 314 -10.03 13.15 17.31
C THR A 314 -10.25 14.67 17.28
N LEU A 315 -10.75 15.18 16.15
CA LEU A 315 -11.08 16.59 15.97
C LEU A 315 -12.32 16.98 16.78
N THR A 316 -12.31 18.15 17.41
CA THR A 316 -13.52 18.75 17.98
C THR A 316 -14.09 19.82 17.06
N ALA A 317 -15.28 20.33 17.37
CA ALA A 317 -15.93 21.41 16.62
C ALA A 317 -15.03 22.65 16.43
N LYS A 318 -14.18 22.97 17.41
CA LYS A 318 -13.25 24.11 17.31
C LYS A 318 -12.17 23.88 16.28
N GLY A 319 -11.56 22.69 16.28
CA GLY A 319 -10.55 22.30 15.29
C GLY A 319 -11.13 22.29 13.88
N MET A 320 -12.34 21.74 13.73
CA MET A 320 -13.05 21.69 12.44
C MET A 320 -13.41 23.07 11.89
N SER A 321 -13.99 23.95 12.72
CA SER A 321 -14.31 25.33 12.32
C SER A 321 -13.03 26.07 11.88
N THR A 322 -11.93 25.89 12.61
CA THR A 322 -10.64 26.52 12.28
C THR A 322 -10.05 25.98 10.98
N LEU A 323 -10.15 24.67 10.75
CA LEU A 323 -9.75 24.04 9.49
C LEU A 323 -10.58 24.56 8.32
N CYS A 324 -11.91 24.47 8.41
CA CYS A 324 -12.79 24.90 7.33
C CYS A 324 -12.58 26.38 6.99
N LYS A 325 -12.44 27.24 8.00
CA LYS A 325 -12.12 28.65 7.79
C LYS A 325 -10.81 28.86 7.04
N ALA A 326 -9.73 28.21 7.49
CA ALA A 326 -8.42 28.33 6.83
C ALA A 326 -8.43 27.81 5.39
N LEU A 327 -9.21 26.76 5.12
CA LEU A 327 -9.41 26.23 3.76
C LEU A 327 -10.17 27.22 2.87
N THR A 328 -11.22 27.86 3.40
CA THR A 328 -11.99 28.91 2.70
C THR A 328 -11.16 30.15 2.41
N ASP A 329 -10.29 30.56 3.34
CA ASP A 329 -9.43 31.74 3.19
C ASP A 329 -8.33 31.52 2.11
N ASN A 330 -8.01 30.27 1.77
CA ASN A 330 -7.06 29.95 0.70
C ASN A 330 -7.73 29.94 -0.68
N LYS A 331 -7.40 30.96 -1.49
CA LYS A 331 -7.92 31.13 -2.87
C LYS A 331 -7.62 29.98 -3.83
N ALA A 332 -6.55 29.22 -3.61
CA ALA A 332 -6.18 28.11 -4.47
C ALA A 332 -7.06 26.87 -4.25
N ILE A 333 -7.62 26.70 -3.05
CA ILE A 333 -8.32 25.47 -2.64
C ILE A 333 -9.63 25.28 -3.40
N GLY A 334 -10.38 26.34 -3.67
CA GLY A 334 -11.66 26.25 -4.37
C GLY A 334 -11.60 25.55 -5.75
N PHE A 335 -10.46 25.64 -6.44
CA PHE A 335 -10.23 25.02 -7.75
C PHE A 335 -9.27 23.82 -7.73
N SER A 336 -8.58 23.56 -6.61
CA SER A 336 -7.61 22.46 -6.50
C SER A 336 -8.12 21.28 -5.72
N LEU A 337 -8.94 21.49 -4.68
CA LEU A 337 -9.38 20.42 -3.79
C LEU A 337 -10.37 19.51 -4.48
N ARG A 338 -9.96 18.25 -4.68
CA ARG A 338 -10.75 17.19 -5.32
C ARG A 338 -11.24 16.16 -4.33
N HIS A 339 -10.51 15.94 -3.24
CA HIS A 339 -10.83 14.92 -2.23
C HIS A 339 -10.75 15.51 -0.83
N LEU A 340 -11.87 15.46 -0.09
CA LEU A 340 -11.95 15.86 1.30
C LEU A 340 -12.61 14.76 2.12
N ASP A 341 -11.87 14.24 3.10
CA ASP A 341 -12.36 13.24 4.03
C ASP A 341 -12.11 13.69 5.47
N LEU A 342 -13.21 13.91 6.19
CA LEU A 342 -13.24 14.36 7.57
C LEU A 342 -14.01 13.37 8.47
N SER A 343 -14.23 12.15 7.98
CA SER A 343 -15.10 11.15 8.59
C SER A 343 -14.59 10.63 9.94
N GLY A 344 -15.47 10.03 10.73
CA GLY A 344 -15.12 9.36 11.98
C GLY A 344 -14.58 10.30 13.08
N ASN A 345 -14.89 11.58 13.00
CA ASN A 345 -14.68 12.55 14.07
C ASN A 345 -16.04 12.85 14.73
N PRO A 346 -16.47 12.05 15.73
CA PRO A 346 -17.79 12.19 16.32
C PRO A 346 -17.90 13.47 17.16
N GLY A 347 -19.09 14.09 17.18
CA GLY A 347 -19.40 15.30 17.93
C GLY A 347 -18.82 16.58 17.34
N THR A 348 -18.09 16.50 16.23
CA THR A 348 -17.38 17.63 15.63
C THR A 348 -18.33 18.63 14.97
N LEU A 349 -19.41 18.17 14.35
CA LEU A 349 -20.41 19.02 13.69
C LEU A 349 -21.77 18.97 14.39
N ALA A 350 -21.80 18.49 15.65
CA ALA A 350 -23.01 18.42 16.47
C ALA A 350 -23.53 19.80 16.94
N GLY A 351 -22.71 20.85 16.86
CA GLY A 351 -23.09 22.22 17.23
C GLY A 351 -23.86 22.94 16.12
N ASP A 352 -24.62 23.97 16.49
CA ASP A 352 -25.44 24.77 15.57
C ASP A 352 -24.63 25.60 14.54
N ASP A 353 -23.30 25.75 14.72
CA ASP A 353 -22.45 26.58 13.86
C ASP A 353 -21.62 25.75 12.87
N ILE A 354 -22.26 25.35 11.76
CA ILE A 354 -21.59 24.74 10.59
C ILE A 354 -21.25 25.75 9.49
N SER A 355 -21.34 27.05 9.78
CA SER A 355 -21.22 28.13 8.79
C SER A 355 -19.90 28.09 8.01
N ASN A 356 -18.80 27.74 8.70
CA ASN A 356 -17.48 27.63 8.07
C ASN A 356 -17.38 26.43 7.11
N LEU A 357 -18.06 25.33 7.40
CA LEU A 357 -18.12 24.17 6.50
C LEU A 357 -18.99 24.48 5.29
N GLN A 358 -20.15 25.12 5.51
CA GLN A 358 -21.02 25.56 4.42
C GLN A 358 -20.29 26.55 3.51
N SER A 359 -19.56 27.51 4.08
CA SER A 359 -18.76 28.45 3.28
C SER A 359 -17.67 27.71 2.50
N LEU A 360 -16.95 26.77 3.11
CA LEU A 360 -15.96 25.95 2.39
C LEU A 360 -16.58 25.23 1.20
N LEU A 361 -17.67 24.50 1.42
CA LEU A 361 -18.32 23.72 0.37
C LEU A 361 -18.90 24.59 -0.75
N HIS A 362 -19.38 25.80 -0.42
CA HIS A 362 -19.82 26.77 -1.42
C HIS A 362 -18.68 27.23 -2.36
N HIS A 363 -17.45 27.34 -1.85
CA HIS A 363 -16.27 27.74 -2.64
C HIS A 363 -15.58 26.57 -3.36
N CYS A 364 -15.89 25.32 -2.99
CA CYS A 364 -15.25 24.14 -3.57
C CYS A 364 -15.95 23.72 -4.88
N HIS A 365 -15.42 24.15 -6.02
CA HIS A 365 -16.01 23.87 -7.33
C HIS A 365 -15.48 22.59 -7.99
N SER A 366 -14.29 22.12 -7.58
CA SER A 366 -13.63 20.94 -8.16
C SER A 366 -13.71 19.68 -7.29
N LEU A 367 -14.53 19.71 -6.23
CA LEU A 367 -14.63 18.63 -5.26
C LEU A 367 -15.32 17.41 -5.87
N SER A 368 -14.57 16.32 -6.02
CA SER A 368 -15.03 15.05 -6.60
C SER A 368 -15.42 14.02 -5.54
N HIS A 369 -14.79 14.07 -4.37
CA HIS A 369 -15.00 13.11 -3.29
C HIS A 369 -15.14 13.85 -1.96
N LEU A 370 -16.28 13.67 -1.30
CA LEU A 370 -16.57 14.22 0.02
C LEU A 370 -17.02 13.11 0.96
N SER A 371 -16.31 12.90 2.07
CA SER A 371 -16.79 12.07 3.18
C SER A 371 -16.85 12.88 4.47
N LEU A 372 -18.06 12.93 5.04
CA LEU A 372 -18.36 13.50 6.35
C LEU A 372 -19.00 12.44 7.26
N ALA A 373 -18.76 11.15 7.01
CA ALA A 373 -19.41 10.07 7.71
C ALA A 373 -19.14 10.10 9.22
N GLY A 374 -20.16 9.93 10.06
CA GLY A 374 -20.00 9.85 11.52
C GLY A 374 -19.42 11.11 12.15
N THR A 375 -19.80 12.29 11.65
CA THR A 375 -19.35 13.60 12.18
C THR A 375 -20.44 14.36 12.95
N ASP A 376 -21.63 13.78 13.04
CA ASP A 376 -22.86 14.39 13.58
C ASP A 376 -23.28 15.65 12.81
N CYS A 377 -22.95 15.72 11.52
CA CYS A 377 -23.29 16.84 10.64
C CYS A 377 -24.81 16.90 10.39
N PRO A 378 -25.47 18.06 10.55
CA PRO A 378 -26.87 18.23 10.17
C PRO A 378 -26.99 18.32 8.64
N LEU A 379 -27.60 17.30 8.03
CA LEU A 379 -27.70 17.19 6.57
C LEU A 379 -28.62 18.24 5.94
N ASP A 380 -29.67 18.67 6.64
CA ASP A 380 -30.64 19.67 6.17
C ASP A 380 -29.99 21.00 5.75
N ALA A 381 -28.96 21.42 6.46
CA ALA A 381 -28.22 22.64 6.19
C ALA A 381 -27.03 22.43 5.21
N LEU A 382 -26.66 21.19 4.91
CA LEU A 382 -25.52 20.87 4.04
C LEU A 382 -25.86 20.96 2.55
N PHE A 383 -27.04 20.47 2.15
CA PHE A 383 -27.42 20.36 0.73
C PHE A 383 -27.49 21.72 0.02
N GLY A 384 -27.88 22.80 0.70
CA GLY A 384 -27.84 24.15 0.13
C GLY A 384 -26.42 24.61 -0.23
N ALA A 385 -25.41 24.24 0.58
CA ALA A 385 -24.01 24.54 0.27
C ALA A 385 -23.48 23.68 -0.89
N LEU A 386 -23.82 22.40 -0.92
CA LEU A 386 -23.43 21.48 -2.00
C LEU A 386 -24.05 21.87 -3.35
N LEU A 387 -25.32 22.28 -3.34
CA LEU A 387 -26.03 22.75 -4.53
C LEU A 387 -25.32 23.92 -5.20
N HIS A 388 -24.82 24.89 -4.43
CA HIS A 388 -24.14 26.05 -5.04
C HIS A 388 -22.66 25.79 -5.38
N GLY A 389 -21.98 24.91 -4.66
CA GLY A 389 -20.54 24.70 -4.81
C GLY A 389 -20.15 23.57 -5.76
N SER A 390 -20.54 22.33 -5.43
CA SER A 390 -19.93 21.08 -5.93
C SER A 390 -20.87 20.17 -6.73
N HIS A 391 -22.11 20.58 -7.01
CA HIS A 391 -23.10 19.75 -7.72
C HIS A 391 -22.64 19.23 -9.10
N THR A 392 -21.77 19.93 -9.81
CA THR A 392 -21.29 19.52 -11.14
C THR A 392 -20.16 18.50 -11.10
N SER A 393 -19.27 18.59 -10.10
CA SER A 393 -18.02 17.83 -10.03
C SER A 393 -18.05 16.65 -9.07
N LEU A 394 -18.99 16.63 -8.13
CA LEU A 394 -19.06 15.60 -7.09
C LEU A 394 -19.43 14.23 -7.69
N ILE A 395 -18.57 13.24 -7.45
CA ILE A 395 -18.71 11.84 -7.90
C ILE A 395 -19.09 10.94 -6.73
N HIS A 396 -18.45 11.15 -5.58
CA HIS A 396 -18.64 10.35 -4.38
C HIS A 396 -19.03 11.24 -3.20
N LEU A 397 -20.17 10.94 -2.59
CA LEU A 397 -20.72 11.63 -1.44
C LEU A 397 -21.07 10.62 -0.34
N ASP A 398 -20.31 10.65 0.75
CA ASP A 398 -20.57 9.83 1.93
C ASP A 398 -20.95 10.71 3.12
N LEU A 399 -22.22 10.62 3.50
CA LEU A 399 -22.83 11.32 4.63
C LEU A 399 -23.38 10.33 5.66
N SER A 400 -22.91 9.08 5.65
CA SER A 400 -23.38 8.02 6.54
C SER A 400 -23.19 8.35 8.02
N LYS A 401 -24.01 7.76 8.89
CA LYS A 401 -23.96 7.88 10.36
C LYS A 401 -23.99 9.32 10.89
N ASN A 402 -24.63 10.23 10.15
CA ASN A 402 -24.95 11.58 10.55
C ASN A 402 -26.42 11.74 10.97
N VAL A 403 -26.78 12.96 11.38
CA VAL A 403 -28.15 13.32 11.78
C VAL A 403 -28.77 14.17 10.67
N TYR A 404 -30.01 13.89 10.27
CA TYR A 404 -30.65 14.74 9.26
C TYR A 404 -30.81 16.20 9.72
N SER A 405 -31.26 16.41 10.96
CA SER A 405 -31.33 17.73 11.59
C SER A 405 -31.34 17.61 13.11
N HIS A 406 -30.67 18.52 13.80
CA HIS A 406 -30.70 18.63 15.26
C HIS A 406 -32.01 19.27 15.78
N ARG A 407 -32.80 19.86 14.87
CA ARG A 407 -34.08 20.51 15.18
C ARG A 407 -35.24 19.62 14.74
N ARG A 408 -36.39 19.78 15.38
CA ARG A 408 -37.64 19.14 14.89
C ARG A 408 -38.04 19.80 13.58
N VAL A 409 -37.71 19.15 12.47
CA VAL A 409 -38.02 19.64 11.11
C VAL A 409 -39.52 19.53 10.88
N LYS A 410 -40.18 20.67 10.67
CA LYS A 410 -41.60 20.75 10.25
C LYS A 410 -41.75 20.89 8.74
N THR A 411 -40.72 21.42 8.06
CA THR A 411 -40.70 21.71 6.62
C THR A 411 -39.32 21.36 6.09
N ILE A 412 -39.25 20.56 5.05
CA ILE A 412 -38.00 20.12 4.42
C ILE A 412 -37.52 21.18 3.44
N SER A 413 -36.20 21.40 3.41
CA SER A 413 -35.59 22.34 2.48
C SER A 413 -35.74 21.85 1.03
N PRO A 414 -36.10 22.70 0.05
CA PRO A 414 -36.12 22.32 -1.36
C PRO A 414 -34.72 21.94 -1.88
N ASP A 415 -33.66 22.39 -1.20
CA ASP A 415 -32.26 22.23 -1.63
C ASP A 415 -31.87 20.77 -1.90
N ILE A 416 -32.41 19.81 -1.13
CA ILE A 416 -32.09 18.40 -1.35
C ILE A 416 -32.62 17.91 -2.70
N LYS A 417 -33.86 18.27 -3.04
CA LYS A 417 -34.47 17.90 -4.32
C LYS A 417 -33.67 18.56 -5.45
N GLU A 418 -33.41 19.86 -5.32
CA GLU A 418 -32.69 20.64 -6.32
C GLU A 418 -31.28 20.09 -6.54
N PHE A 419 -30.54 19.77 -5.47
CA PHE A 419 -29.21 19.18 -5.54
C PHE A 419 -29.20 17.89 -6.35
N PHE A 420 -30.07 16.93 -6.01
CA PHE A 420 -30.12 15.66 -6.74
C PHE A 420 -30.65 15.81 -8.16
N SER A 421 -31.46 16.83 -8.47
CA SER A 421 -31.92 17.10 -9.84
C SER A 421 -30.85 17.72 -10.75
N GLN A 422 -29.95 18.53 -10.18
CA GLN A 422 -28.91 19.27 -10.91
C GLN A 422 -27.54 18.59 -10.90
N ALA A 423 -27.36 17.56 -10.08
CA ALA A 423 -26.12 16.82 -10.02
C ALA A 423 -25.76 16.23 -11.39
N CYS A 424 -24.50 16.39 -11.83
CA CYS A 424 -24.06 15.96 -13.17
C CYS A 424 -23.13 14.74 -13.15
N SER A 425 -22.40 14.52 -12.06
CA SER A 425 -21.29 13.54 -12.01
C SER A 425 -21.44 12.47 -10.93
N LEU A 426 -22.51 12.52 -10.12
CA LEU A 426 -22.70 11.61 -8.98
C LEU A 426 -22.76 10.15 -9.42
N ARG A 427 -21.93 9.32 -8.79
CA ARG A 427 -21.90 7.86 -8.96
C ARG A 427 -22.11 7.09 -7.67
N HIS A 428 -21.81 7.69 -6.52
CA HIS A 428 -22.03 7.05 -5.24
C HIS A 428 -22.52 8.08 -4.21
N VAL A 429 -23.67 7.78 -3.60
CA VAL A 429 -24.25 8.51 -2.48
C VAL A 429 -24.55 7.52 -1.37
N SER A 430 -23.95 7.71 -0.19
CA SER A 430 -24.29 6.94 1.02
C SER A 430 -24.88 7.84 2.09
N LEU A 431 -26.08 7.48 2.54
CA LEU A 431 -26.78 8.03 3.70
C LEU A 431 -26.95 6.97 4.80
N ALA A 432 -26.16 5.88 4.74
CA ALA A 432 -26.32 4.73 5.62
C ALA A 432 -26.30 5.09 7.10
N GLY A 433 -27.15 4.48 7.91
CA GLY A 433 -27.18 4.71 9.36
C GLY A 433 -27.65 6.11 9.76
N THR A 434 -28.22 6.89 8.83
CA THR A 434 -28.84 8.20 9.14
C THR A 434 -30.34 8.05 9.27
N LYS A 435 -30.92 8.57 10.35
CA LYS A 435 -32.37 8.54 10.51
C LYS A 435 -33.04 9.54 9.57
N LEU A 436 -33.61 9.04 8.48
CA LEU A 436 -34.23 9.87 7.45
C LEU A 436 -35.77 9.87 7.62
N PRO A 437 -36.40 11.05 7.73
CA PRO A 437 -37.87 11.15 7.61
C PRO A 437 -38.33 10.66 6.22
N ALA A 438 -39.58 10.20 6.09
CA ALA A 438 -40.08 9.71 4.80
C ALA A 438 -40.16 10.81 3.73
N ASP A 439 -40.50 12.04 4.12
CA ASP A 439 -40.56 13.20 3.22
C ASP A 439 -39.15 13.60 2.70
N VAL A 440 -38.13 13.40 3.55
CA VAL A 440 -36.73 13.07 3.24
C VAL A 440 -36.44 12.40 1.90
N VAL A 441 -36.67 11.10 1.97
CA VAL A 441 -36.52 10.13 0.90
C VAL A 441 -37.37 10.53 -0.30
N ARG A 442 -38.55 11.11 -0.08
CA ARG A 442 -39.41 11.59 -1.17
C ARG A 442 -38.72 12.68 -1.98
N ALA A 443 -38.18 13.71 -1.31
CA ALA A 443 -37.49 14.80 -1.99
C ALA A 443 -36.22 14.32 -2.71
N LEU A 444 -35.46 13.41 -2.09
CA LEU A 444 -34.28 12.78 -2.70
C LEU A 444 -34.65 11.98 -3.96
N LEU A 445 -35.58 11.03 -3.85
CA LEU A 445 -35.97 10.17 -4.98
C LEU A 445 -36.64 10.97 -6.09
N GLN A 446 -37.43 11.99 -5.75
CA GLN A 446 -38.02 12.88 -6.74
C GLN A 446 -36.95 13.71 -7.46
N GLY A 447 -35.93 14.20 -6.74
CA GLY A 447 -34.79 14.86 -7.37
C GLY A 447 -34.04 13.93 -8.33
N LEU A 448 -33.84 12.67 -7.95
CA LEU A 448 -33.19 11.65 -8.80
C LEU A 448 -34.05 11.20 -10.00
N ALA A 449 -35.38 11.22 -9.86
CA ALA A 449 -36.32 10.95 -10.95
C ALA A 449 -36.38 12.11 -11.95
N ASP A 450 -36.27 13.36 -11.46
CA ASP A 450 -36.19 14.56 -12.29
C ASP A 450 -34.80 14.71 -12.97
N ASN A 451 -33.80 13.92 -12.57
CA ASN A 451 -32.43 14.01 -13.10
C ASN A 451 -32.22 13.13 -14.35
N SER A 452 -31.75 13.76 -15.44
CA SER A 452 -31.43 13.10 -16.72
C SER A 452 -29.92 13.06 -17.05
N HIS A 453 -29.08 13.66 -16.21
CA HIS A 453 -27.65 13.79 -16.43
C HIS A 453 -26.85 12.61 -15.87
N ILE A 454 -27.29 12.05 -14.74
CA ILE A 454 -26.59 10.94 -14.08
C ILE A 454 -27.11 9.58 -14.56
N SER A 455 -26.22 8.61 -14.59
CA SER A 455 -26.54 7.21 -14.82
C SER A 455 -25.60 6.35 -13.99
N ASP A 456 -26.03 5.11 -13.71
CA ASP A 456 -25.26 4.15 -12.93
C ASP A 456 -24.96 4.61 -11.48
N LEU A 457 -25.93 5.26 -10.83
CA LEU A 457 -25.79 5.71 -9.45
C LEU A 457 -25.91 4.55 -8.45
N HIS A 458 -24.95 4.48 -7.53
CA HIS A 458 -25.03 3.71 -6.29
C HIS A 458 -25.62 4.56 -5.17
N LEU A 459 -26.82 4.18 -4.72
CA LEU A 459 -27.53 4.82 -3.62
C LEU A 459 -27.63 3.86 -2.45
N ASP A 460 -26.98 4.22 -1.35
CA ASP A 460 -27.00 3.47 -0.10
C ASP A 460 -27.87 4.18 0.96
N LEU A 461 -29.01 3.56 1.24
CA LEU A 461 -29.98 3.97 2.27
C LEU A 461 -30.09 2.90 3.37
N SER A 462 -29.03 2.14 3.62
CA SER A 462 -29.04 1.08 4.63
C SER A 462 -29.17 1.65 6.05
N SER A 463 -29.81 0.92 6.97
CA SER A 463 -29.96 1.32 8.38
C SER A 463 -30.55 2.72 8.60
N CYS A 464 -31.43 3.20 7.72
CA CYS A 464 -32.01 4.56 7.79
C CYS A 464 -33.31 4.68 8.61
N GLU A 465 -33.76 3.58 9.23
CA GLU A 465 -35.05 3.48 9.96
C GLU A 465 -36.27 3.92 9.13
N LEU A 466 -36.30 3.63 7.83
CA LEU A 466 -37.36 4.10 6.92
C LEU A 466 -38.75 3.55 7.26
N ARG A 467 -38.83 2.29 7.70
CA ARG A 467 -40.08 1.60 8.09
C ARG A 467 -41.16 1.72 6.99
N SER A 468 -42.43 1.52 7.35
CA SER A 468 -43.56 1.55 6.40
C SER A 468 -43.74 2.88 5.66
N ALA A 469 -43.50 4.02 6.31
CA ALA A 469 -43.67 5.33 5.68
C ALA A 469 -42.66 5.57 4.56
N GLY A 470 -41.40 5.19 4.77
CA GLY A 470 -40.39 5.23 3.71
C GLY A 470 -40.61 4.15 2.65
N ALA A 471 -41.14 2.98 3.03
CA ALA A 471 -41.50 1.93 2.06
C ALA A 471 -42.50 2.43 1.01
N GLN A 472 -43.55 3.13 1.46
CA GLN A 472 -44.56 3.71 0.56
C GLN A 472 -43.94 4.71 -0.42
N VAL A 473 -43.01 5.55 0.06
CA VAL A 473 -42.34 6.55 -0.79
C VAL A 473 -41.45 5.88 -1.85
N ILE A 474 -40.67 4.87 -1.44
CA ILE A 474 -39.83 4.11 -2.38
C ILE A 474 -40.71 3.39 -3.40
N GLN A 475 -41.83 2.80 -2.96
CA GLN A 475 -42.79 2.13 -3.84
C GLN A 475 -43.30 3.05 -4.95
N ASP A 476 -43.60 4.31 -4.61
CA ASP A 476 -44.21 5.27 -5.53
C ASP A 476 -43.20 5.88 -6.51
N LEU A 477 -41.94 6.11 -6.10
CA LEU A 477 -40.97 6.88 -6.89
C LEU A 477 -39.83 6.07 -7.52
N ILE A 478 -39.52 4.86 -7.02
CA ILE A 478 -38.41 4.07 -7.56
C ILE A 478 -38.56 3.68 -9.04
N PRO A 479 -39.77 3.44 -9.61
CA PRO A 479 -39.88 3.10 -11.02
C PRO A 479 -39.50 4.26 -11.94
N ASP A 480 -39.66 5.50 -11.48
CA ASP A 480 -39.37 6.72 -12.25
C ASP A 480 -37.88 7.12 -12.14
N ALA A 481 -37.20 6.68 -11.08
CA ALA A 481 -35.78 6.95 -10.85
C ALA A 481 -34.87 6.12 -11.78
N SER A 482 -34.76 6.55 -13.04
CA SER A 482 -33.95 5.88 -14.08
C SER A 482 -32.42 5.99 -13.88
N SER A 483 -31.96 6.84 -12.96
CA SER A 483 -30.55 7.07 -12.66
C SER A 483 -29.91 5.99 -11.79
N ILE A 484 -30.70 5.29 -10.97
CA ILE A 484 -30.21 4.36 -9.94
C ILE A 484 -30.00 2.96 -10.52
N SER A 485 -28.75 2.49 -10.48
CA SER A 485 -28.40 1.11 -10.87
C SER A 485 -28.11 0.21 -9.68
N HIS A 486 -27.58 0.76 -8.59
CA HIS A 486 -27.29 0.02 -7.37
C HIS A 486 -28.05 0.65 -6.20
N LEU A 487 -28.86 -0.14 -5.51
CA LEU A 487 -29.72 0.32 -4.44
C LEU A 487 -29.54 -0.56 -3.20
N ASP A 488 -29.02 0.03 -2.11
CA ASP A 488 -28.97 -0.63 -0.81
C ASP A 488 -30.11 -0.13 0.08
N LEU A 489 -31.00 -1.05 0.44
CA LEU A 489 -32.15 -0.84 1.33
C LEU A 489 -32.05 -1.68 2.60
N SER A 490 -30.90 -2.28 2.89
CA SER A 490 -30.76 -3.20 4.01
C SER A 490 -31.04 -2.54 5.38
N ASP A 491 -31.51 -3.33 6.35
CA ASP A 491 -31.67 -2.93 7.75
C ASP A 491 -32.59 -1.71 8.00
N ASN A 492 -33.67 -1.57 7.24
CA ASN A 492 -34.62 -0.46 7.35
C ASN A 492 -35.92 -0.78 8.10
N GLY A 493 -36.13 -2.05 8.46
CA GLY A 493 -37.30 -2.51 9.21
C GLY A 493 -38.60 -2.39 8.41
N PHE A 494 -38.57 -2.76 7.12
CA PHE A 494 -39.76 -2.76 6.26
C PHE A 494 -40.76 -3.88 6.58
N ASP A 495 -40.27 -5.01 7.11
CA ASP A 495 -41.09 -6.14 7.57
C ASP A 495 -42.15 -6.59 6.52
N PRO A 496 -43.49 -6.45 6.69
CA PRO A 496 -44.43 -6.94 5.68
C PRO A 496 -44.48 -6.07 4.42
N ASP A 497 -44.03 -4.82 4.47
CA ASP A 497 -44.06 -3.88 3.33
C ASP A 497 -43.01 -4.27 2.26
N MET A 498 -42.14 -5.23 2.56
CA MET A 498 -41.23 -5.84 1.60
C MET A 498 -41.94 -6.40 0.37
N VAL A 499 -43.19 -6.87 0.51
CA VAL A 499 -43.98 -7.38 -0.63
C VAL A 499 -44.17 -6.30 -1.68
N THR A 500 -44.56 -5.08 -1.28
CA THR A 500 -44.85 -4.00 -2.22
C THR A 500 -43.57 -3.36 -2.76
N LEU A 501 -42.52 -3.31 -1.94
CA LEU A 501 -41.19 -2.84 -2.36
C LEU A 501 -40.55 -3.74 -3.43
N VAL A 502 -40.61 -5.05 -3.26
CA VAL A 502 -40.07 -5.98 -4.27
C VAL A 502 -40.82 -5.82 -5.60
N LEU A 503 -42.14 -5.63 -5.55
CA LEU A 503 -42.94 -5.38 -6.74
C LEU A 503 -42.62 -4.04 -7.42
N SER A 504 -42.33 -2.97 -6.68
CA SER A 504 -41.95 -1.69 -7.28
C SER A 504 -40.54 -1.73 -7.87
N ILE A 505 -39.60 -2.42 -7.20
CA ILE A 505 -38.24 -2.65 -7.72
C ILE A 505 -38.30 -3.41 -9.04
N GLY A 506 -39.16 -4.42 -9.18
CA GLY A 506 -39.34 -5.17 -10.42
C GLY A 506 -39.86 -4.34 -11.59
N ARG A 507 -40.55 -3.24 -11.32
CA ARG A 507 -41.01 -2.29 -12.36
C ARG A 507 -39.90 -1.36 -12.84
N SER A 508 -38.82 -1.20 -12.08
CA SER A 508 -37.69 -0.37 -12.47
C SER A 508 -36.84 -1.07 -13.53
N LYS A 509 -36.49 -0.35 -14.59
CA LYS A 509 -35.65 -0.85 -15.69
C LYS A 509 -34.16 -0.55 -15.52
N SER A 510 -33.80 0.29 -14.53
CA SER A 510 -32.43 0.75 -14.34
C SER A 510 -31.67 -0.06 -13.30
N ILE A 511 -32.36 -0.55 -12.27
CA ILE A 511 -31.76 -1.21 -11.12
C ILE A 511 -31.17 -2.57 -11.52
N ARG A 512 -29.86 -2.71 -11.37
CA ARG A 512 -29.09 -3.93 -11.63
C ARG A 512 -28.63 -4.61 -10.35
N HIS A 513 -28.45 -3.87 -9.26
CA HIS A 513 -27.95 -4.40 -8.00
C HIS A 513 -28.87 -3.95 -6.85
N VAL A 514 -29.36 -4.90 -6.06
CA VAL A 514 -30.23 -4.60 -4.91
C VAL A 514 -29.78 -5.36 -3.68
N SER A 515 -29.69 -4.65 -2.56
CA SER A 515 -29.50 -5.22 -1.23
C SER A 515 -30.76 -5.03 -0.38
N LEU A 516 -31.37 -6.15 0.06
CA LEU A 516 -32.58 -6.18 0.88
C LEU A 516 -32.32 -6.78 2.27
N GLY A 517 -31.06 -7.03 2.64
CA GLY A 517 -30.66 -7.69 3.88
C GLY A 517 -31.31 -7.11 5.15
N LYS A 518 -31.45 -7.93 6.19
CA LYS A 518 -31.98 -7.53 7.52
C LYS A 518 -33.41 -6.95 7.57
N ASN A 519 -34.17 -6.94 6.47
CA ASN A 519 -35.56 -6.44 6.44
C ASN A 519 -36.64 -7.51 6.69
N PHE A 520 -36.26 -8.74 7.02
CA PHE A 520 -37.15 -9.90 7.03
C PHE A 520 -37.59 -10.32 8.44
N ASN A 521 -37.75 -9.40 9.39
CA ASN A 521 -38.17 -9.72 10.76
C ASN A 521 -39.70 -9.97 10.86
N ILE A 522 -40.23 -10.75 9.92
CA ILE A 522 -41.65 -11.05 9.77
C ILE A 522 -42.02 -12.20 10.71
N LYS A 523 -42.92 -11.94 11.66
CA LYS A 523 -43.37 -12.95 12.64
C LYS A 523 -44.20 -14.08 12.02
N SER A 524 -44.90 -13.79 10.92
CA SER A 524 -45.71 -14.77 10.19
C SER A 524 -44.86 -15.55 9.19
N LYS A 525 -44.92 -16.89 9.26
CA LYS A 525 -44.26 -17.77 8.28
C LYS A 525 -44.83 -17.61 6.88
N GLU A 526 -46.13 -17.41 6.75
CA GLU A 526 -46.82 -17.23 5.47
C GLU A 526 -46.38 -15.92 4.81
N GLY A 527 -46.37 -14.81 5.56
CA GLY A 527 -45.92 -13.51 5.03
C GLY A 527 -44.45 -13.51 4.60
N LEU A 528 -43.58 -14.25 5.30
CA LEU A 528 -42.19 -14.42 4.88
C LEU A 528 -42.09 -15.19 3.56
N LEU A 529 -42.83 -16.30 3.43
CA LEU A 529 -42.85 -17.08 2.19
C LEU A 529 -43.42 -16.25 1.03
N ASP A 530 -44.44 -15.44 1.26
CA ASP A 530 -45.02 -14.56 0.24
C ASP A 530 -43.98 -13.57 -0.30
N VAL A 531 -43.21 -12.90 0.57
CA VAL A 531 -42.12 -12.00 0.15
C VAL A 531 -41.08 -12.77 -0.66
N LEU A 532 -40.64 -13.95 -0.20
CA LEU A 532 -39.64 -14.76 -0.90
C LEU A 532 -40.14 -15.23 -2.26
N HIS A 533 -41.41 -15.64 -2.36
CA HIS A 533 -42.04 -15.99 -3.63
C HIS A 533 -42.11 -14.80 -4.60
N ARG A 534 -42.35 -13.57 -4.10
CA ARG A 534 -42.28 -12.36 -4.94
C ARG A 534 -40.87 -12.05 -5.42
N ILE A 535 -39.86 -12.24 -4.58
CA ILE A 535 -38.45 -12.09 -4.99
C ILE A 535 -38.12 -13.13 -6.07
N VAL A 536 -38.53 -14.39 -5.88
CA VAL A 536 -38.37 -15.43 -6.90
C VAL A 536 -39.05 -15.03 -8.20
N GLN A 537 -40.31 -14.59 -8.15
CA GLN A 537 -41.05 -14.16 -9.33
C GLN A 537 -40.28 -13.07 -10.10
N LEU A 538 -39.83 -12.02 -9.41
CA LEU A 538 -39.05 -10.94 -10.00
C LEU A 538 -37.77 -11.45 -10.67
N THR A 539 -37.04 -12.37 -10.03
CA THR A 539 -35.80 -12.91 -10.60
C THR A 539 -36.02 -13.81 -11.82
N GLN A 540 -37.22 -14.39 -12.00
CA GLN A 540 -37.52 -15.27 -13.13
C GLN A 540 -38.18 -14.56 -14.31
N GLU A 541 -38.50 -13.27 -14.18
CA GLU A 541 -39.04 -12.48 -15.29
C GLU A 541 -37.98 -12.30 -16.39
N GLU A 542 -38.36 -12.53 -17.66
CA GLU A 542 -37.43 -12.49 -18.80
C GLU A 542 -36.79 -11.11 -19.01
N ASP A 543 -37.53 -10.05 -18.69
CA ASP A 543 -37.11 -8.65 -18.82
C ASP A 543 -36.48 -8.08 -17.55
N CYS A 544 -36.17 -8.90 -16.54
CA CYS A 544 -35.60 -8.42 -15.27
C CYS A 544 -34.17 -7.88 -15.46
N PRO A 545 -33.90 -6.59 -15.20
CA PRO A 545 -32.56 -6.01 -15.34
C PRO A 545 -31.60 -6.40 -14.21
N LEU A 546 -32.10 -7.08 -13.17
CA LEU A 546 -31.36 -7.38 -11.95
C LEU A 546 -30.24 -8.39 -12.22
N GLN A 547 -29.01 -7.97 -11.95
CA GLN A 547 -27.79 -8.76 -12.07
C GLN A 547 -27.24 -9.19 -10.70
N SER A 548 -27.55 -8.45 -9.64
CA SER A 548 -27.09 -8.76 -8.29
C SER A 548 -28.20 -8.63 -7.25
N LEU A 549 -28.34 -9.65 -6.42
CA LEU A 549 -29.27 -9.66 -5.30
C LEU A 549 -28.52 -9.98 -4.00
N SER A 550 -28.70 -9.16 -2.97
CA SER A 550 -28.27 -9.47 -1.61
C SER A 550 -29.47 -9.60 -0.67
N VAL A 551 -29.54 -10.73 0.03
CA VAL A 551 -30.44 -10.98 1.15
C VAL A 551 -29.64 -11.29 2.42
N ALA A 552 -28.45 -10.67 2.54
CA ALA A 552 -27.52 -10.90 3.63
C ALA A 552 -28.13 -10.63 5.02
N GLU A 553 -27.69 -11.40 6.02
CA GLU A 553 -28.05 -11.23 7.43
C GLU A 553 -29.57 -11.21 7.72
N SER A 554 -30.38 -11.80 6.83
CA SER A 554 -31.85 -11.80 6.92
C SER A 554 -32.42 -12.88 7.83
N ARG A 555 -31.58 -13.80 8.35
CA ARG A 555 -31.96 -14.91 9.25
C ARG A 555 -33.11 -15.77 8.70
N LEU A 556 -33.16 -15.98 7.39
CA LEU A 556 -34.23 -16.69 6.69
C LEU A 556 -34.30 -18.19 7.03
N LYS A 557 -33.20 -18.80 7.49
CA LYS A 557 -33.08 -20.23 7.80
C LYS A 557 -33.51 -21.09 6.61
N LEU A 558 -34.50 -21.97 6.79
CA LEU A 558 -35.04 -22.82 5.72
C LEU A 558 -35.79 -22.04 4.64
N GLY A 559 -36.18 -20.78 4.89
CA GLY A 559 -36.80 -19.92 3.87
C GLY A 559 -35.88 -19.67 2.67
N THR A 560 -34.55 -19.66 2.89
CA THR A 560 -33.55 -19.51 1.83
C THR A 560 -33.68 -20.60 0.75
N ASN A 561 -34.21 -21.79 1.09
CA ASN A 561 -34.42 -22.87 0.13
C ASN A 561 -35.36 -22.47 -1.03
N VAL A 562 -36.33 -21.59 -0.77
CA VAL A 562 -37.24 -21.08 -1.80
C VAL A 562 -36.46 -20.29 -2.85
N LEU A 563 -35.58 -19.37 -2.41
CA LEU A 563 -34.69 -18.62 -3.30
C LEU A 563 -33.74 -19.55 -4.05
N LEU A 564 -33.08 -20.48 -3.33
CA LEU A 564 -32.12 -21.41 -3.92
C LEU A 564 -32.74 -22.32 -4.98
N SER A 565 -33.98 -22.77 -4.77
CA SER A 565 -34.69 -23.63 -5.74
C SER A 565 -34.91 -22.94 -7.09
N ALA A 566 -35.12 -21.62 -7.08
CA ALA A 566 -35.33 -20.82 -8.28
C ALA A 566 -34.01 -20.42 -8.97
N LEU A 567 -32.89 -20.37 -8.24
CA LEU A 567 -31.60 -20.00 -8.82
C LEU A 567 -31.14 -20.95 -9.94
N GLY A 568 -31.55 -22.22 -9.89
CA GLY A 568 -31.18 -23.18 -10.94
C GLY A 568 -31.67 -22.77 -12.34
N SER A 569 -32.90 -22.24 -12.44
CA SER A 569 -33.48 -21.77 -13.71
C SER A 569 -33.23 -20.29 -14.00
N ASN A 570 -32.66 -19.55 -13.05
CA ASN A 570 -32.43 -18.11 -13.21
C ASN A 570 -31.38 -17.83 -14.31
N THR A 571 -31.70 -16.89 -15.20
CA THR A 571 -30.87 -16.50 -16.35
C THR A 571 -30.29 -15.08 -16.26
N SER A 572 -30.73 -14.28 -15.29
CA SER A 572 -30.41 -12.85 -15.14
C SER A 572 -29.29 -12.57 -14.14
N LEU A 573 -29.26 -13.26 -12.99
CA LEU A 573 -28.33 -12.97 -11.90
C LEU A 573 -26.91 -13.44 -12.23
N VAL A 574 -25.97 -12.53 -11.98
CA VAL A 574 -24.52 -12.71 -12.10
C VAL A 574 -23.88 -12.80 -10.71
N SER A 575 -24.45 -12.10 -9.72
CA SER A 575 -23.95 -12.08 -8.36
C SER A 575 -25.07 -12.33 -7.35
N LEU A 576 -24.79 -13.10 -6.31
CA LEU A 576 -25.74 -13.39 -5.24
C LEU A 576 -25.05 -13.36 -3.88
N ASP A 577 -25.65 -12.66 -2.93
CA ASP A 577 -25.25 -12.69 -1.52
C ASP A 577 -26.38 -13.23 -0.64
N ILE A 578 -26.11 -14.38 -0.03
CA ILE A 578 -26.98 -15.11 0.88
C ILE A 578 -26.31 -15.32 2.24
N SER A 579 -25.28 -14.54 2.56
CA SER A 579 -24.57 -14.62 3.84
C SER A 579 -25.47 -14.35 5.05
N GLY A 580 -25.13 -14.87 6.23
CA GLY A 580 -25.83 -14.54 7.48
C GLY A 580 -27.29 -15.06 7.58
N ASN A 581 -27.65 -16.09 6.81
CA ASN A 581 -29.03 -16.62 6.79
C ASN A 581 -29.24 -17.87 7.63
N ALA A 582 -28.19 -18.46 8.21
CA ALA A 582 -28.26 -19.67 9.04
C ALA A 582 -29.03 -20.83 8.36
N MET A 583 -28.79 -21.05 7.06
CA MET A 583 -29.49 -22.07 6.26
C MET A 583 -29.05 -23.52 6.59
N GLY A 584 -27.86 -23.69 7.18
CA GLY A 584 -27.26 -24.98 7.50
C GLY A 584 -26.95 -25.87 6.28
N ASP A 585 -26.54 -27.12 6.54
CA ASP A 585 -26.15 -28.07 5.48
C ASP A 585 -27.26 -28.38 4.48
N THR A 586 -28.53 -28.29 4.92
CA THR A 586 -29.67 -28.48 4.00
C THR A 586 -29.72 -27.36 2.97
N GLY A 587 -29.50 -26.10 3.38
CA GLY A 587 -29.38 -24.98 2.45
C GLY A 587 -28.17 -25.09 1.54
N ALA A 588 -27.01 -25.50 2.08
CA ALA A 588 -25.81 -25.75 1.28
C ALA A 588 -26.04 -26.81 0.18
N LYS A 589 -26.75 -27.89 0.51
CA LYS A 589 -27.15 -28.91 -0.46
C LYS A 589 -28.09 -28.37 -1.55
N MET A 590 -29.00 -27.47 -1.21
CA MET A 590 -29.87 -26.81 -2.21
C MET A 590 -29.07 -25.86 -3.10
N LEU A 591 -28.13 -25.10 -2.53
CA LEU A 591 -27.21 -24.25 -3.28
C LEU A 591 -26.37 -25.09 -4.24
N ALA A 592 -25.82 -26.22 -3.78
CA ALA A 592 -25.07 -27.17 -4.60
C ALA A 592 -25.87 -27.63 -5.83
N LYS A 593 -27.13 -28.05 -5.63
CA LYS A 593 -28.01 -28.42 -6.75
C LYS A 593 -28.29 -27.27 -7.70
N ALA A 594 -28.53 -26.07 -7.17
CA ALA A 594 -28.77 -24.88 -8.00
C ALA A 594 -27.54 -24.54 -8.86
N LEU A 595 -26.33 -24.60 -8.28
CA LEU A 595 -25.08 -24.33 -8.97
C LEU A 595 -24.75 -25.35 -10.06
N GLN A 596 -25.17 -26.62 -9.92
CA GLN A 596 -24.98 -27.61 -10.98
C GLN A 596 -25.76 -27.28 -12.26
N ILE A 597 -26.89 -26.57 -12.14
CA ILE A 597 -27.78 -26.24 -13.26
C ILE A 597 -27.50 -24.82 -13.77
N ASN A 598 -27.23 -23.88 -12.86
CA ASN A 598 -27.05 -22.47 -13.22
C ASN A 598 -25.77 -22.25 -14.04
N THR A 599 -25.89 -21.50 -15.14
CA THR A 599 -24.77 -21.21 -16.05
C THR A 599 -24.41 -19.71 -16.12
N LYS A 600 -25.12 -18.85 -15.39
CA LYS A 600 -25.03 -17.38 -15.47
C LYS A 600 -24.36 -16.74 -14.26
N LEU A 601 -24.51 -17.32 -13.07
CA LEU A 601 -23.83 -16.85 -11.87
C LEU A 601 -22.32 -16.87 -12.05
N ARG A 602 -21.69 -15.81 -11.58
CA ARG A 602 -20.24 -15.59 -11.55
C ARG A 602 -19.74 -15.44 -10.12
N THR A 603 -20.54 -14.84 -9.24
CA THR A 603 -20.17 -14.58 -7.85
C THR A 603 -21.24 -15.08 -6.88
N VAL A 604 -20.85 -15.83 -5.85
CA VAL A 604 -21.75 -16.21 -4.74
C VAL A 604 -21.06 -15.94 -3.40
N VAL A 605 -21.71 -15.16 -2.53
CA VAL A 605 -21.29 -14.91 -1.15
C VAL A 605 -22.25 -15.62 -0.20
N TRP A 606 -21.71 -16.44 0.70
CA TRP A 606 -22.53 -17.35 1.52
C TRP A 606 -21.94 -17.62 2.92
N ASP A 607 -21.09 -16.74 3.45
CA ASP A 607 -20.55 -16.90 4.82
C ASP A 607 -21.62 -16.76 5.90
N ARG A 608 -21.34 -17.21 7.14
CA ARG A 608 -22.24 -17.15 8.30
C ARG A 608 -23.58 -17.84 8.07
N ASN A 609 -23.53 -19.02 7.48
CA ASN A 609 -24.71 -19.84 7.20
C ASN A 609 -24.82 -21.09 8.07
N ASN A 610 -23.92 -21.23 9.05
CA ASN A 610 -23.83 -22.39 9.94
C ASN A 610 -23.65 -23.70 9.14
N THR A 611 -22.90 -23.63 8.04
CA THR A 611 -22.58 -24.78 7.21
C THR A 611 -21.46 -25.58 7.87
N THR A 612 -21.60 -26.91 7.91
CA THR A 612 -20.56 -27.80 8.42
C THR A 612 -19.66 -28.31 7.29
N ALA A 613 -18.63 -29.09 7.62
CA ALA A 613 -17.78 -29.76 6.64
C ALA A 613 -18.58 -30.55 5.59
N HIS A 614 -19.72 -31.13 5.98
CA HIS A 614 -20.58 -31.87 5.05
C HIS A 614 -21.23 -30.96 4.00
N GLY A 615 -21.82 -29.84 4.42
CA GLY A 615 -22.41 -28.88 3.49
C GLY A 615 -21.38 -28.23 2.56
N LEU A 616 -20.18 -27.94 3.07
CA LEU A 616 -19.06 -27.44 2.24
C LEU A 616 -18.68 -28.44 1.15
N LEU A 617 -18.58 -29.73 1.49
CA LEU A 617 -18.22 -30.79 0.55
C LEU A 617 -19.28 -30.97 -0.56
N GLU A 618 -20.56 -30.89 -0.23
CA GLU A 618 -21.65 -30.98 -1.22
C GLU A 618 -21.55 -29.85 -2.26
N VAL A 619 -21.24 -28.63 -1.81
CA VAL A 619 -21.02 -27.47 -2.71
C VAL A 619 -19.74 -27.66 -3.52
N ALA A 620 -18.67 -28.20 -2.93
CA ALA A 620 -17.43 -28.52 -3.65
C ALA A 620 -17.67 -29.52 -4.79
N GLN A 621 -18.39 -30.61 -4.51
CA GLN A 621 -18.75 -31.61 -5.51
C GLN A 621 -19.65 -31.04 -6.62
N ALA A 622 -20.55 -30.11 -6.30
CA ALA A 622 -21.34 -29.42 -7.31
C ALA A 622 -20.48 -28.55 -8.25
N LEU A 623 -19.46 -27.89 -7.71
CA LEU A 623 -18.57 -27.01 -8.48
C LEU A 623 -17.62 -27.77 -9.41
N GLU A 624 -17.37 -29.07 -9.19
CA GLU A 624 -16.65 -29.91 -10.15
C GLU A 624 -17.34 -29.91 -11.53
N ARG A 625 -18.67 -29.83 -11.55
CA ARG A 625 -19.49 -29.82 -12.77
C ARG A 625 -19.88 -28.41 -13.22
N ASN A 626 -19.65 -27.39 -12.40
CA ASN A 626 -19.93 -26.01 -12.77
C ASN A 626 -18.67 -25.33 -13.34
N TYR A 627 -18.80 -24.79 -14.55
CA TYR A 627 -17.70 -24.14 -15.27
C TYR A 627 -17.85 -22.61 -15.36
N THR A 628 -18.87 -22.06 -14.70
CA THR A 628 -19.33 -20.69 -14.93
C THR A 628 -19.07 -19.78 -13.74
N LEU A 629 -19.12 -20.31 -12.52
CA LEU A 629 -18.85 -19.58 -11.29
C LEU A 629 -17.36 -19.25 -11.20
N LYS A 630 -17.03 -17.96 -11.08
CA LYS A 630 -15.66 -17.45 -11.09
C LYS A 630 -15.16 -17.11 -9.69
N ALA A 631 -16.04 -16.57 -8.84
CA ALA A 631 -15.71 -16.13 -7.50
C ALA A 631 -16.72 -16.69 -6.50
N MET A 632 -16.20 -17.33 -5.45
CA MET A 632 -16.99 -17.73 -4.30
C MET A 632 -16.11 -17.55 -3.07
N PRO A 633 -16.19 -16.38 -2.41
CA PRO A 633 -15.37 -16.12 -1.23
C PRO A 633 -15.53 -17.24 -0.22
N LEU A 634 -14.41 -17.70 0.34
CA LEU A 634 -14.45 -18.76 1.34
C LEU A 634 -15.27 -18.29 2.54
N PRO A 635 -16.24 -19.09 3.02
CA PRO A 635 -17.05 -18.70 4.15
C PRO A 635 -16.23 -18.87 5.43
N MET A 636 -15.39 -17.89 5.74
CA MET A 636 -14.39 -17.97 6.82
C MET A 636 -15.00 -18.26 8.19
N SER A 637 -16.19 -17.73 8.48
CA SER A 637 -16.88 -17.96 9.75
C SER A 637 -17.33 -19.42 9.86
N ASP A 638 -17.93 -19.96 8.79
CA ASP A 638 -18.42 -21.34 8.74
C ASP A 638 -17.25 -22.33 8.66
N VAL A 639 -16.21 -22.05 7.87
CA VAL A 639 -14.99 -22.85 7.77
C VAL A 639 -14.29 -22.92 9.12
N ALA A 640 -14.11 -21.80 9.82
CA ALA A 640 -13.49 -21.81 11.15
C ALA A 640 -14.31 -22.62 12.17
N GLN A 641 -15.64 -22.64 12.05
CA GLN A 641 -16.50 -23.47 12.90
C GLN A 641 -16.43 -24.96 12.52
N ALA A 642 -16.47 -25.27 11.22
CA ALA A 642 -16.37 -26.62 10.68
C ALA A 642 -15.01 -27.26 10.98
N TYR A 643 -13.92 -26.49 10.87
CA TYR A 643 -12.55 -26.92 11.11
C TYR A 643 -12.34 -27.37 12.56
N ARG A 644 -12.96 -26.68 13.53
CA ARG A 644 -12.95 -27.12 14.95
C ARG A 644 -13.65 -28.45 15.17
N SER A 645 -14.59 -28.83 14.31
CA SER A 645 -15.39 -30.04 14.44
C SER A 645 -14.77 -31.21 13.68
N ASN A 646 -14.35 -30.99 12.43
CA ASN A 646 -13.75 -31.98 11.54
C ASN A 646 -12.73 -31.29 10.61
N PRO A 647 -11.44 -31.19 11.00
CA PRO A 647 -10.44 -30.43 10.23
C PRO A 647 -10.17 -31.05 8.85
N GLU A 648 -9.92 -32.36 8.78
CA GLU A 648 -9.57 -33.08 7.54
C GLU A 648 -10.61 -32.89 6.42
N ARG A 649 -11.89 -33.14 6.73
CA ARG A 649 -12.98 -32.98 5.75
C ARG A 649 -13.22 -31.53 5.34
N THR A 650 -12.97 -30.60 6.25
CA THR A 650 -13.11 -29.17 5.96
C THR A 650 -12.01 -28.71 5.02
N GLU A 651 -10.77 -29.14 5.26
CA GLU A 651 -9.63 -28.86 4.39
C GLU A 651 -9.82 -29.46 2.99
N GLU A 652 -10.26 -30.73 2.91
CA GLU A 652 -10.59 -31.36 1.62
C GLU A 652 -11.63 -30.56 0.84
N ALA A 653 -12.72 -30.15 1.51
CA ALA A 653 -13.77 -29.37 0.88
C ALA A 653 -13.27 -27.99 0.40
N VAL A 654 -12.50 -27.27 1.23
CA VAL A 654 -11.93 -25.96 0.88
C VAL A 654 -10.97 -26.08 -0.30
N HIS A 655 -10.07 -27.07 -0.28
CA HIS A 655 -9.13 -27.31 -1.38
C HIS A 655 -9.87 -27.60 -2.69
N LYS A 656 -10.90 -28.46 -2.66
CA LYS A 656 -11.73 -28.75 -3.84
C LYS A 656 -12.48 -27.51 -4.35
N LEU A 657 -13.07 -26.71 -3.45
CA LEU A 657 -13.72 -25.46 -3.80
C LEU A 657 -12.76 -24.51 -4.53
N GLN A 658 -11.59 -24.27 -3.94
CA GLN A 658 -10.57 -23.39 -4.51
C GLN A 658 -10.07 -23.92 -5.86
N SER A 659 -9.74 -25.20 -5.96
CA SER A 659 -9.29 -25.83 -7.21
C SER A 659 -10.31 -25.66 -8.35
N CYS A 660 -11.60 -25.89 -8.07
CA CYS A 660 -12.67 -25.69 -9.07
C CYS A 660 -12.81 -24.23 -9.51
N LEU A 661 -12.69 -23.28 -8.58
CA LEU A 661 -12.79 -21.85 -8.88
C LEU A 661 -11.57 -21.36 -9.67
N THR A 662 -10.36 -21.75 -9.26
CA THR A 662 -9.11 -21.46 -9.98
C THR A 662 -9.16 -22.03 -11.40
N ARG A 663 -9.66 -23.25 -11.57
CA ARG A 663 -9.92 -23.86 -12.89
C ARG A 663 -10.87 -23.01 -13.75
N ASN A 664 -11.90 -22.41 -13.16
CA ASN A 664 -12.84 -21.54 -13.88
C ASN A 664 -12.24 -20.17 -14.21
N GLN A 665 -11.33 -19.63 -13.38
CA GLN A 665 -10.63 -18.37 -13.63
C GLN A 665 -9.56 -18.49 -14.73
N LEU A 666 -8.73 -19.55 -14.69
CA LEU A 666 -7.62 -19.76 -15.61
C LEU A 666 -8.04 -19.95 -17.08
N ARG A 667 -9.30 -20.29 -17.35
CA ARG A 667 -9.81 -20.43 -18.73
C ARG A 667 -9.89 -19.12 -19.53
N GLN A 668 -9.72 -17.95 -18.90
CA GLN A 668 -9.67 -16.65 -19.59
C GLN A 668 -8.37 -15.87 -19.39
N THR A 669 -7.47 -16.30 -18.51
CA THR A 669 -6.29 -15.50 -18.12
C THR A 669 -5.05 -16.37 -17.98
N LEU A 670 -4.27 -16.48 -19.04
CA LEU A 670 -2.87 -16.94 -18.94
C LEU A 670 -1.96 -15.99 -19.73
N PRO A 671 -1.51 -14.88 -19.13
CA PRO A 671 -0.26 -14.24 -19.52
C PRO A 671 0.91 -15.11 -19.02
N ALA A 672 1.92 -15.29 -19.86
CA ALA A 672 3.02 -16.27 -19.79
C ALA A 672 3.91 -16.32 -18.51
N GLN A 673 3.62 -15.57 -17.45
CA GLN A 673 4.45 -15.51 -16.23
C GLN A 673 4.12 -16.58 -15.18
N THR A 674 2.86 -17.04 -15.09
CA THR A 674 2.44 -18.08 -14.13
C THR A 674 2.98 -19.48 -14.46
N PHE A 675 3.27 -19.77 -15.73
CA PHE A 675 3.85 -21.05 -16.14
C PHE A 675 5.28 -21.26 -15.64
N ARG A 676 6.07 -20.20 -15.44
CA ARG A 676 7.45 -20.32 -14.91
C ARG A 676 7.46 -20.72 -13.43
N LEU A 677 6.51 -20.24 -12.63
CA LEU A 677 6.40 -20.55 -11.20
C LEU A 677 5.80 -21.95 -10.96
N GLN A 678 4.81 -22.37 -11.76
CA GLN A 678 4.27 -23.74 -11.68
C GLN A 678 5.28 -24.80 -12.13
N GLN A 679 6.15 -24.50 -13.11
CA GLN A 679 7.21 -25.41 -13.55
C GLN A 679 8.20 -25.75 -12.45
N GLY A 680 8.65 -24.79 -11.64
CA GLY A 680 9.59 -25.05 -10.54
C GLY A 680 9.03 -25.91 -9.40
N ILE A 681 7.70 -25.98 -9.26
CA ILE A 681 7.02 -26.73 -8.18
C ILE A 681 6.61 -28.14 -8.64
N LEU A 682 6.23 -28.32 -9.91
CA LEU A 682 5.86 -29.62 -10.48
C LEU A 682 7.08 -30.51 -10.81
N THR A 683 8.19 -29.92 -11.27
CA THR A 683 9.41 -30.71 -11.53
C THR A 683 10.06 -31.19 -10.24
N THR A 684 10.06 -30.37 -9.18
CA THR A 684 10.67 -30.70 -7.88
C THR A 684 9.89 -31.78 -7.13
N SER A 685 8.55 -31.78 -7.18
CA SER A 685 7.72 -32.82 -6.55
C SER A 685 7.82 -34.17 -7.26
N SER A 686 7.81 -34.18 -8.59
CA SER A 686 7.96 -35.42 -9.39
C SER A 686 9.38 -36.01 -9.25
N GLU A 687 10.40 -35.15 -9.22
CA GLU A 687 11.79 -35.54 -8.97
C GLU A 687 11.98 -36.11 -7.55
N GLN A 688 11.37 -35.51 -6.54
CA GLN A 688 11.40 -36.04 -5.16
C GLN A 688 10.79 -37.44 -5.08
N MET A 689 9.63 -37.66 -5.71
CA MET A 689 8.95 -38.96 -5.71
C MET A 689 9.78 -40.04 -6.41
N VAL A 690 10.36 -39.74 -7.58
CA VAL A 690 11.24 -40.67 -8.30
C VAL A 690 12.50 -40.99 -7.48
N ASN A 691 13.11 -39.98 -6.85
CA ASN A 691 14.30 -40.16 -6.02
C ASN A 691 14.03 -40.97 -4.75
N GLU A 692 12.89 -40.77 -4.08
CA GLU A 692 12.50 -41.56 -2.90
C GLU A 692 12.31 -43.03 -3.23
N ILE A 693 11.62 -43.36 -4.32
CA ILE A 693 11.42 -44.74 -4.75
C ILE A 693 12.74 -45.36 -5.23
N CYS A 694 13.59 -44.62 -5.95
CA CYS A 694 14.92 -45.08 -6.32
C CYS A 694 15.77 -45.44 -5.10
N LEU A 695 15.75 -44.61 -4.04
CA LEU A 695 16.46 -44.89 -2.79
C LEU A 695 15.90 -46.14 -2.08
N SER A 696 14.58 -46.33 -2.10
CA SER A 696 13.94 -47.53 -1.56
C SER A 696 14.33 -48.80 -2.32
N VAL A 697 14.28 -48.78 -3.65
CA VAL A 697 14.65 -49.90 -4.52
C VAL A 697 16.16 -50.19 -4.37
N GLN A 698 17.01 -49.18 -4.34
CA GLN A 698 18.47 -49.34 -4.14
C GLN A 698 18.78 -50.02 -2.80
N LYS A 699 18.08 -49.64 -1.73
CA LYS A 699 18.24 -50.28 -0.42
C LYS A 699 17.88 -51.77 -0.45
N HIS A 700 16.82 -52.15 -1.18
CA HIS A 700 16.45 -53.56 -1.37
C HIS A 700 17.48 -54.33 -2.21
N VAL A 701 18.04 -53.69 -3.25
CA VAL A 701 19.13 -54.25 -4.06
C VAL A 701 20.38 -54.49 -3.21
N ASP A 702 20.79 -53.51 -2.40
CA ASP A 702 21.98 -53.62 -1.55
C ASP A 702 21.85 -54.78 -0.56
N ILE A 703 20.69 -54.97 0.05
CA ILE A 703 20.41 -56.09 0.96
C ILE A 703 20.51 -57.43 0.21
N LEU A 704 19.85 -57.55 -0.93
CA LEU A 704 19.81 -58.80 -1.71
C LEU A 704 21.15 -59.15 -2.36
N SER A 705 21.98 -58.15 -2.69
CA SER A 705 23.34 -58.34 -3.27
C SER A 705 24.30 -59.09 -2.35
N THR A 706 24.01 -59.12 -1.04
CA THR A 706 24.79 -59.86 -0.04
C THR A 706 24.40 -61.34 0.06
N CYS A 707 23.31 -61.76 -0.58
CA CYS A 707 22.76 -63.11 -0.55
C CYS A 707 23.06 -63.87 -1.85
N THR A 708 23.70 -65.04 -1.78
CA THR A 708 24.13 -65.79 -2.97
C THR A 708 23.02 -66.70 -3.52
N GLY A 709 22.28 -66.26 -4.54
CA GLY A 709 21.29 -67.07 -5.26
C GLY A 709 21.08 -66.63 -6.72
N ARG A 710 21.16 -67.57 -7.68
CA ARG A 710 21.06 -67.30 -9.13
C ARG A 710 19.72 -66.72 -9.60
N GLU A 711 18.62 -66.92 -8.87
CA GLU A 711 17.29 -66.38 -9.22
C GLU A 711 17.11 -64.92 -8.80
N VAL A 712 17.88 -64.44 -7.81
CA VAL A 712 17.80 -63.06 -7.30
C VAL A 712 18.65 -62.11 -8.16
N GLU A 713 19.68 -62.63 -8.80
CA GLU A 713 20.59 -61.88 -9.67
C GLU A 713 19.87 -61.25 -10.87
N THR A 714 18.84 -61.91 -11.42
CA THR A 714 18.02 -61.36 -12.51
C THR A 714 17.12 -60.22 -12.07
N ASP A 715 16.54 -60.31 -10.87
CA ASP A 715 15.67 -59.27 -10.31
C ASP A 715 16.48 -58.03 -9.90
N ILE A 716 17.70 -58.24 -9.37
CA ILE A 716 18.66 -57.17 -9.08
C ILE A 716 19.03 -56.42 -10.37
N LEU A 717 19.37 -57.12 -11.45
CA LEU A 717 19.72 -56.48 -12.72
C LEU A 717 18.55 -55.67 -13.30
N CYS A 718 17.31 -56.17 -13.21
CA CYS A 718 16.13 -55.42 -13.63
C CYS A 718 15.89 -54.17 -12.76
N ALA A 719 16.14 -54.25 -11.45
CA ALA A 719 16.01 -53.11 -10.55
C ALA A 719 17.09 -52.04 -10.77
N GLU A 720 18.34 -52.45 -11.00
CA GLU A 720 19.43 -51.54 -11.37
C GLU A 720 19.18 -50.84 -12.71
N GLU A 721 18.56 -51.55 -13.67
CA GLU A 721 18.12 -50.95 -14.93
C GLU A 721 16.98 -49.94 -14.74
N ALA A 722 15.99 -50.26 -13.91
CA ALA A 722 14.90 -49.34 -13.57
C ALA A 722 15.41 -48.06 -12.87
N ILE A 723 16.34 -48.19 -11.90
CA ILE A 723 16.99 -47.05 -11.24
C ILE A 723 17.79 -46.21 -12.24
N ARG A 724 18.50 -46.85 -13.18
CA ARG A 724 19.25 -46.13 -14.22
C ARG A 724 18.33 -45.34 -15.13
N ASN A 725 17.23 -45.93 -15.58
CA ASN A 725 16.22 -45.27 -16.40
C ASN A 725 15.53 -44.11 -15.64
N ALA A 726 15.30 -44.28 -14.34
CA ALA A 726 14.76 -43.24 -13.48
C ALA A 726 15.70 -42.03 -13.34
N ASN A 727 16.98 -42.26 -13.05
CA ASN A 727 17.98 -41.20 -12.99
C ASN A 727 18.15 -40.48 -14.33
N LEU A 728 18.10 -41.22 -15.45
CA LEU A 728 18.10 -40.64 -16.80
C LEU A 728 16.87 -39.76 -17.04
N SER A 729 15.68 -40.20 -16.61
CA SER A 729 14.45 -39.41 -16.77
C SER A 729 14.51 -38.08 -16.04
N VAL A 730 15.01 -38.05 -14.80
CA VAL A 730 15.23 -36.83 -14.01
C VAL A 730 16.17 -35.86 -14.73
N SER A 731 17.22 -36.39 -15.38
CA SER A 731 18.17 -35.55 -16.14
C SER A 731 17.62 -35.01 -17.47
N ILE A 732 16.66 -35.70 -18.09
CA ILE A 732 16.10 -35.34 -19.41
C ILE A 732 14.92 -34.36 -19.27
N LEU A 733 14.20 -34.37 -18.14
CA LEU A 733 13.06 -33.47 -17.89
C LEU A 733 13.42 -31.98 -18.10
N PRO A 734 14.51 -31.42 -17.52
CA PRO A 734 14.90 -30.04 -17.75
C PRO A 734 15.16 -29.73 -19.24
N LEU A 735 15.77 -30.68 -19.97
CA LEU A 735 16.11 -30.53 -21.39
C LEU A 735 14.86 -30.56 -22.29
N LEU A 736 13.87 -31.38 -21.96
CA LEU A 736 12.57 -31.41 -22.65
C LEU A 736 11.83 -30.09 -22.45
N TYR A 737 11.82 -29.56 -21.23
CA TYR A 737 11.22 -28.25 -20.95
C TYR A 737 11.98 -27.09 -21.59
N GLU A 738 13.31 -27.16 -21.69
CA GLU A 738 14.13 -26.18 -22.40
C GLU A 738 13.84 -26.20 -23.91
N ALA A 739 13.74 -27.39 -24.52
CA ALA A 739 13.30 -27.57 -25.91
C ALA A 739 11.85 -27.08 -26.13
N GLY A 740 10.97 -27.30 -25.15
CA GLY A 740 9.63 -26.74 -25.06
C GLY A 740 9.59 -25.21 -24.96
N ASN A 741 10.67 -24.58 -24.48
CA ASN A 741 10.78 -23.14 -24.27
C ASN A 741 11.60 -22.38 -25.34
N THR A 742 12.27 -23.08 -26.28
CA THR A 742 12.98 -22.38 -27.37
C THR A 742 12.00 -21.59 -28.24
N PRO A 743 12.16 -20.26 -28.40
CA PRO A 743 11.26 -19.46 -29.21
C PRO A 743 11.26 -19.95 -30.67
N TYR A 744 10.07 -20.24 -31.21
CA TYR A 744 9.91 -20.67 -32.60
C TYR A 744 10.34 -19.53 -33.54
N GLN A 745 11.49 -19.67 -34.21
CA GLN A 745 11.88 -18.80 -35.33
C GLN A 745 11.12 -19.22 -36.59
N ASN A 746 9.87 -18.79 -36.76
CA ASN A 746 9.16 -18.92 -38.03
C ASN A 746 8.73 -17.54 -38.53
N GLY A 747 9.71 -16.74 -38.98
CA GLY A 747 9.46 -15.46 -39.63
C GLY A 747 8.50 -15.53 -40.82
N LYS A 748 8.27 -16.73 -41.39
CA LYS A 748 7.28 -16.97 -42.45
C LYS A 748 5.82 -16.86 -41.98
N LEU A 749 5.48 -17.31 -40.77
CA LEU A 749 4.11 -17.22 -40.25
C LEU A 749 3.81 -15.79 -39.81
N GLN A 750 4.76 -15.18 -39.11
CA GLN A 750 4.70 -13.78 -38.69
C GLN A 750 4.51 -12.84 -39.89
N HIS A 751 5.37 -12.94 -40.90
CA HIS A 751 5.26 -12.13 -42.11
C HIS A 751 3.91 -12.33 -42.84
N LYS A 752 3.34 -13.54 -42.80
CA LYS A 752 2.08 -13.82 -43.49
C LYS A 752 0.86 -13.27 -42.73
N LEU A 753 0.92 -13.26 -41.40
CA LEU A 753 -0.07 -12.60 -40.55
C LEU A 753 0.03 -11.07 -40.66
N GLU A 754 1.24 -10.51 -40.65
CA GLU A 754 1.48 -9.08 -40.85
C GLU A 754 0.95 -8.59 -42.21
N CYS A 755 1.15 -9.35 -43.29
CA CYS A 755 0.57 -9.04 -44.61
C CYS A 755 -0.97 -9.02 -44.59
N LEU A 756 -1.61 -9.97 -43.90
CA LEU A 756 -3.08 -10.04 -43.81
C LEU A 756 -3.64 -8.88 -42.97
N THR A 757 -2.94 -8.50 -41.90
CA THR A 757 -3.25 -7.33 -41.08
C THR A 757 -3.19 -6.04 -41.90
N GLU A 758 -2.15 -5.89 -42.71
CA GLU A 758 -1.99 -4.72 -43.59
C GLU A 758 -3.11 -4.66 -44.64
N GLU A 759 -3.46 -5.80 -45.25
CA GLU A 759 -4.53 -5.90 -46.25
C GLU A 759 -5.92 -5.58 -45.66
N ALA A 760 -6.19 -6.02 -44.42
CA ALA A 760 -7.41 -5.70 -43.68
C ALA A 760 -7.48 -4.21 -43.32
N SER A 761 -6.39 -3.63 -42.83
CA SER A 761 -6.28 -2.20 -42.51
C SER A 761 -6.57 -1.33 -43.74
N GLN A 762 -5.92 -1.65 -44.87
CA GLN A 762 -6.15 -0.95 -46.14
C GLN A 762 -7.60 -1.07 -46.66
N THR A 763 -8.31 -2.14 -46.31
CA THR A 763 -9.70 -2.33 -46.72
C THR A 763 -10.64 -1.48 -45.84
N CYS A 764 -10.41 -1.44 -44.53
CA CYS A 764 -11.14 -0.58 -43.61
C CYS A 764 -10.95 0.91 -43.94
N SER A 765 -9.73 1.36 -44.21
CA SER A 765 -9.46 2.76 -44.58
C SER A 765 -10.20 3.17 -45.86
N ARG A 766 -10.31 2.26 -46.84
CA ARG A 766 -11.07 2.50 -48.08
C ARG A 766 -12.57 2.66 -47.82
N GLU A 767 -13.16 1.82 -46.97
CA GLU A 767 -14.58 1.93 -46.59
C GLU A 767 -14.88 3.20 -45.81
N ILE A 768 -14.03 3.58 -44.86
CA ILE A 768 -14.18 4.81 -44.09
C ILE A 768 -14.13 6.03 -45.03
N GLN A 769 -13.19 6.05 -45.97
CA GLN A 769 -13.08 7.13 -46.94
C GLN A 769 -14.31 7.21 -47.86
N ALA A 770 -14.89 6.07 -48.25
CA ALA A 770 -16.12 6.02 -49.03
C ALA A 770 -17.33 6.58 -48.25
N ILE A 771 -17.46 6.24 -46.96
CA ILE A 771 -18.50 6.76 -46.08
C ILE A 771 -18.35 8.27 -45.90
N MET A 772 -17.14 8.78 -45.64
CA MET A 772 -16.88 10.22 -45.52
C MET A 772 -17.34 10.98 -46.75
N GLN A 773 -17.01 10.47 -47.93
CA GLN A 773 -17.38 11.10 -49.19
C GLN A 773 -18.90 11.12 -49.37
N ALA A 774 -19.58 10.00 -49.08
CA ALA A 774 -21.04 9.94 -49.14
C ALA A 774 -21.74 10.91 -48.16
N VAL A 775 -21.22 11.05 -46.94
CA VAL A 775 -21.75 11.98 -45.94
C VAL A 775 -21.55 13.45 -46.36
N LEU A 776 -20.37 13.78 -46.92
CA LEU A 776 -20.09 15.11 -47.48
C LEU A 776 -21.01 15.45 -48.64
N ASP A 777 -21.22 14.52 -49.56
CA ASP A 777 -22.10 14.71 -50.72
C ASP A 777 -23.57 14.86 -50.28
N THR A 778 -24.00 14.11 -49.25
CA THR A 778 -25.33 14.23 -48.66
C THR A 778 -25.51 15.59 -47.97
N ALA A 779 -24.53 16.03 -47.19
CA ALA A 779 -24.55 17.35 -46.54
C ALA A 779 -24.57 18.50 -47.57
N HIS A 780 -23.85 18.34 -48.68
CA HIS A 780 -23.88 19.30 -49.78
C HIS A 780 -25.25 19.36 -50.47
N SER A 781 -25.92 18.21 -50.63
CA SER A 781 -27.25 18.13 -51.24
C SER A 781 -28.37 18.75 -50.40
N LEU A 782 -28.30 18.62 -49.07
CA LEU A 782 -29.35 19.07 -48.15
C LEU A 782 -29.22 20.57 -47.81
N CYS A 783 -28.00 21.12 -47.71
CA CYS A 783 -27.74 22.49 -47.25
C CYS A 783 -26.64 23.22 -48.05
N PRO A 784 -26.78 23.43 -49.37
CA PRO A 784 -25.71 23.95 -50.22
C PRO A 784 -25.23 25.36 -49.82
N ALA A 785 -26.14 26.23 -49.35
CA ALA A 785 -25.81 27.60 -48.94
C ALA A 785 -24.95 27.69 -47.67
N VAL A 786 -24.97 26.66 -46.82
CA VAL A 786 -24.19 26.61 -45.57
C VAL A 786 -22.82 25.98 -45.84
N VAL A 787 -22.78 24.91 -46.64
CA VAL A 787 -21.54 24.19 -46.98
C VAL A 787 -20.64 24.98 -47.95
N GLN A 788 -21.22 25.84 -48.80
CA GLN A 788 -20.47 26.72 -49.72
C GLN A 788 -19.90 27.98 -49.05
N LYS A 789 -20.17 28.24 -47.75
CA LYS A 789 -19.49 29.31 -47.02
C LYS A 789 -18.01 28.97 -46.88
N SER A 790 -17.14 29.95 -47.14
CA SER A 790 -15.68 29.77 -47.12
C SER A 790 -15.22 29.15 -45.80
N GLY A 791 -14.53 28.01 -45.87
CA GLY A 791 -13.96 27.32 -44.72
C GLY A 791 -14.86 26.30 -44.02
N VAL A 792 -16.17 26.26 -44.26
CA VAL A 792 -17.08 25.31 -43.58
C VAL A 792 -16.88 23.87 -44.09
N ARG A 793 -16.67 23.70 -45.39
CA ARG A 793 -16.32 22.39 -45.98
C ARG A 793 -15.00 21.87 -45.42
N ASP A 794 -13.99 22.73 -45.32
CA ASP A 794 -12.67 22.37 -44.80
C ASP A 794 -12.72 22.07 -43.29
N GLN A 795 -13.54 22.80 -42.53
CA GLN A 795 -13.81 22.50 -41.12
C GLN A 795 -14.51 21.16 -40.91
N LEU A 796 -15.47 20.80 -41.77
CA LEU A 796 -16.14 19.49 -41.73
C LEU A 796 -15.18 18.36 -42.07
N VAL A 797 -14.38 18.52 -43.12
CA VAL A 797 -13.34 17.55 -43.50
C VAL A 797 -12.32 17.40 -42.37
N ASN A 798 -11.87 18.50 -41.76
CA ASN A 798 -10.92 18.46 -40.64
C ASN A 798 -11.53 17.82 -39.39
N ALA A 799 -12.77 18.15 -39.02
CA ALA A 799 -13.44 17.57 -37.86
C ALA A 799 -13.72 16.06 -38.03
N MET A 800 -14.03 15.61 -39.26
CA MET A 800 -14.18 14.18 -39.56
C MET A 800 -12.81 13.48 -39.56
N SER A 801 -11.78 14.11 -40.12
CA SER A 801 -10.41 13.56 -40.14
C SER A 801 -9.81 13.45 -38.74
N GLU A 802 -10.05 14.42 -37.85
CA GLU A 802 -9.63 14.38 -36.43
C GLU A 802 -10.30 13.22 -35.68
N ARG A 803 -11.60 12.95 -35.92
CA ARG A 803 -12.30 11.82 -35.28
C ARG A 803 -11.88 10.46 -35.81
N ILE A 804 -11.49 10.37 -37.08
CA ILE A 804 -11.00 9.13 -37.71
C ILE A 804 -9.57 8.82 -37.27
N CYS A 805 -8.71 9.84 -37.18
CA CYS A 805 -7.33 9.70 -36.68
C CYS A 805 -7.27 9.16 -35.23
N LEU A 806 -8.23 9.56 -34.38
CA LEU A 806 -8.37 9.00 -33.02
C LEU A 806 -8.80 7.53 -32.99
N GLN A 807 -9.42 7.02 -34.06
CA GLN A 807 -9.95 5.66 -34.15
C GLN A 807 -8.95 4.70 -34.82
N ASP A 808 -8.19 5.17 -35.81
CA ASP A 808 -7.12 4.44 -36.51
C ASP A 808 -5.93 4.11 -35.60
N HIS A 809 -5.59 4.99 -34.65
CA HIS A 809 -4.48 4.74 -33.72
C HIS A 809 -4.82 3.82 -32.54
N LEU A 810 -6.10 3.60 -32.21
CA LEU A 810 -6.45 2.90 -30.97
C LEU A 810 -7.18 1.55 -31.14
N SER A 811 -7.71 1.20 -32.31
CA SER A 811 -8.64 0.06 -32.40
C SER A 811 -8.31 -1.03 -33.40
N LEU A 812 -7.82 -0.74 -34.61
CA LEU A 812 -7.63 -1.79 -35.61
C LEU A 812 -6.24 -2.44 -35.53
N SER A 813 -5.18 -1.64 -35.46
CA SER A 813 -3.79 -2.13 -35.27
C SER A 813 -3.66 -2.90 -33.96
N THR A 814 -4.22 -2.36 -32.88
CA THR A 814 -4.18 -2.99 -31.55
C THR A 814 -4.97 -4.28 -31.50
N VAL A 815 -6.15 -4.36 -32.13
CA VAL A 815 -6.94 -5.60 -32.20
C VAL A 815 -6.27 -6.64 -33.10
N LEU A 816 -5.65 -6.24 -34.20
CA LEU A 816 -4.93 -7.15 -35.10
C LEU A 816 -3.61 -7.62 -34.48
N ASP A 817 -2.86 -6.76 -33.80
CA ASP A 817 -1.68 -7.12 -33.01
C ASP A 817 -2.07 -8.01 -31.82
N GLN A 818 -3.24 -7.79 -31.22
CA GLN A 818 -3.80 -8.68 -30.20
C GLN A 818 -4.14 -10.06 -30.78
N MET A 819 -4.69 -10.13 -32.00
CA MET A 819 -4.95 -11.43 -32.66
C MET A 819 -3.65 -12.17 -33.01
N VAL A 820 -2.63 -11.46 -33.48
CA VAL A 820 -1.31 -12.06 -33.76
C VAL A 820 -0.69 -12.58 -32.47
N THR A 821 -0.68 -11.78 -31.40
CA THR A 821 -0.17 -12.21 -30.09
C THR A 821 -0.99 -13.33 -29.47
N ASP A 822 -2.32 -13.36 -29.65
CA ASP A 822 -3.19 -14.45 -29.19
C ASP A 822 -2.91 -15.77 -29.92
N VAL A 823 -2.68 -15.73 -31.24
CA VAL A 823 -2.30 -16.91 -32.04
C VAL A 823 -0.96 -17.46 -31.59
N PHE A 824 0.05 -16.59 -31.40
CA PHE A 824 1.36 -17.02 -30.90
C PHE A 824 1.29 -17.51 -29.45
N SER A 825 0.47 -16.89 -28.61
CA SER A 825 0.21 -17.33 -27.23
C SER A 825 -0.41 -18.73 -27.21
N LYS A 826 -1.43 -18.98 -28.04
CA LYS A 826 -2.04 -20.33 -28.17
C LYS A 826 -1.09 -21.36 -28.74
N LEU A 827 -0.24 -21.00 -29.69
CA LEU A 827 0.74 -21.92 -30.26
C LEU A 827 1.81 -22.29 -29.22
N ASN A 828 2.23 -21.34 -28.38
CA ASN A 828 3.10 -21.60 -27.24
C ASN A 828 2.41 -22.44 -26.15
N GLU A 829 1.13 -22.22 -25.88
CA GLU A 829 0.33 -23.05 -24.95
C GLU A 829 0.23 -24.51 -25.42
N ILE A 830 -0.02 -24.72 -26.71
CA ILE A 830 -0.04 -26.07 -27.31
C ILE A 830 1.35 -26.71 -27.21
N LYS A 831 2.43 -25.96 -27.49
CA LYS A 831 3.80 -26.47 -27.39
C LYS A 831 4.14 -26.92 -25.96
N LEU A 832 3.80 -26.09 -24.96
CA LEU A 832 4.04 -26.39 -23.55
C LEU A 832 3.16 -27.54 -23.06
N SER A 833 1.91 -27.61 -23.51
CA SER A 833 1.01 -28.72 -23.21
C SER A 833 1.51 -30.05 -23.77
N VAL A 834 2.02 -30.06 -25.02
CA VAL A 834 2.63 -31.26 -25.63
C VAL A 834 3.89 -31.66 -24.87
N THR A 835 4.71 -30.69 -24.49
CA THR A 835 5.96 -30.94 -23.73
C THR A 835 5.65 -31.53 -22.35
N ALA A 836 4.67 -30.97 -21.64
CA ALA A 836 4.21 -31.49 -20.35
C ALA A 836 3.62 -32.89 -20.47
N ALA A 837 2.75 -33.15 -21.46
CA ALA A 837 2.19 -34.47 -21.68
C ALA A 837 3.26 -35.54 -21.96
N VAL A 838 4.30 -35.19 -22.71
CA VAL A 838 5.46 -36.08 -22.94
C VAL A 838 6.24 -36.32 -21.66
N ALA A 839 6.47 -35.28 -20.85
CA ALA A 839 7.15 -35.39 -19.56
C ALA A 839 6.37 -36.28 -18.58
N ASP A 840 5.07 -36.05 -18.42
CA ASP A 840 4.19 -36.84 -17.54
C ASP A 840 4.16 -38.32 -17.97
N CYS A 841 4.07 -38.60 -19.28
CA CYS A 841 4.12 -39.97 -19.79
C CYS A 841 5.45 -40.68 -19.47
N ILE A 842 6.58 -39.95 -19.49
CA ILE A 842 7.89 -40.51 -19.14
C ILE A 842 7.97 -40.81 -17.64
N VAL A 843 7.50 -39.88 -16.80
CA VAL A 843 7.50 -40.05 -15.33
C VAL A 843 6.59 -41.20 -14.91
N ASP A 844 5.38 -41.31 -15.47
CA ASP A 844 4.44 -42.40 -15.18
C ASP A 844 5.02 -43.76 -15.57
N ALA A 845 5.70 -43.86 -16.73
CA ALA A 845 6.34 -45.10 -17.16
C ALA A 845 7.48 -45.51 -16.21
N VAL A 846 8.32 -44.56 -15.81
CA VAL A 846 9.44 -44.78 -14.89
C VAL A 846 8.95 -45.18 -13.49
N LEU A 847 7.94 -44.50 -12.95
CA LEU A 847 7.34 -44.85 -11.67
C LEU A 847 6.71 -46.24 -11.71
N GLY A 848 6.08 -46.60 -12.82
CA GLY A 848 5.58 -47.96 -13.07
C GLY A 848 6.68 -49.01 -13.02
N ASP A 849 7.76 -48.81 -13.75
CA ASP A 849 8.90 -49.74 -13.80
C ASP A 849 9.60 -49.88 -12.43
N LEU A 850 9.78 -48.78 -11.71
CA LEU A 850 10.34 -48.77 -10.35
C LEU A 850 9.44 -49.52 -9.37
N THR A 851 8.12 -49.34 -9.45
CA THR A 851 7.16 -50.03 -8.58
C THR A 851 7.15 -51.54 -8.85
N ILE A 852 7.22 -51.95 -10.12
CA ILE A 852 7.32 -53.36 -10.51
C ILE A 852 8.63 -53.96 -9.99
N ALA A 853 9.75 -53.25 -10.11
CA ALA A 853 11.03 -53.69 -9.58
C ALA A 853 10.98 -53.82 -8.04
N GLN A 854 10.38 -52.86 -7.34
CA GLN A 854 10.21 -52.89 -5.89
C GLN A 854 9.38 -54.10 -5.44
N CYS A 855 8.27 -54.41 -6.14
CA CYS A 855 7.43 -55.57 -5.82
C CYS A 855 8.19 -56.89 -6.02
N LYS A 856 8.92 -57.04 -7.14
CA LYS A 856 9.73 -58.25 -7.40
C LYS A 856 10.84 -58.45 -6.37
N LEU A 857 11.53 -57.38 -5.98
CA LEU A 857 12.56 -57.44 -4.94
C LEU A 857 11.96 -57.80 -3.57
N ALA A 858 10.78 -57.26 -3.23
CA ALA A 858 10.07 -57.61 -2.00
C ALA A 858 9.66 -59.10 -1.98
N GLU A 859 9.19 -59.64 -3.11
CA GLU A 859 8.92 -61.07 -3.25
C GLU A 859 10.19 -61.93 -3.10
N SER A 860 11.30 -61.50 -3.69
CA SER A 860 12.59 -62.22 -3.61
C SER A 860 13.22 -62.15 -2.22
N LEU A 861 13.04 -61.05 -1.47
CA LEU A 861 13.37 -60.94 -0.04
C LEU A 861 12.57 -61.94 0.80
N SER A 862 11.25 -62.05 0.55
CA SER A 862 10.39 -62.99 1.29
C SER A 862 10.76 -64.46 1.05
N LYS A 863 11.20 -64.82 -0.16
CA LYS A 863 11.62 -66.19 -0.52
C LYS A 863 12.94 -66.61 0.14
N GLN A 864 13.81 -65.68 0.51
CA GLN A 864 15.08 -65.96 1.19
C GLN A 864 14.94 -66.12 2.72
N GLY A 865 13.72 -66.02 3.27
CA GLY A 865 13.47 -66.24 4.70
C GLY A 865 13.93 -65.09 5.61
N LEU A 866 14.20 -63.92 5.04
CA LEU A 866 14.37 -62.67 5.78
C LEU A 866 12.99 -62.03 5.98
N ASP A 867 12.38 -62.31 7.12
CA ASP A 867 11.08 -61.71 7.49
C ASP A 867 11.25 -60.19 7.72
N LEU A 868 10.57 -59.41 6.90
CA LEU A 868 10.60 -57.96 6.86
C LEU A 868 9.52 -57.41 7.82
N LEU A 869 9.77 -57.52 9.13
CA LEU A 869 9.13 -56.60 10.07
C LEU A 869 10.09 -55.43 10.27
N VAL A 870 9.58 -54.23 9.98
CA VAL A 870 10.25 -52.93 9.94
C VAL A 870 10.83 -52.60 8.56
N LEU A 871 10.02 -51.93 7.74
CA LEU A 871 10.36 -50.65 7.09
C LEU A 871 9.28 -50.27 6.05
N LEU A 872 8.31 -49.44 6.46
CA LEU A 872 7.82 -48.22 5.79
C LEU A 872 6.89 -47.49 6.79
N PRO A 873 6.72 -46.17 6.68
CA PRO A 873 7.11 -45.22 7.73
C PRO A 873 5.98 -44.92 8.71
N GLU A 874 6.26 -45.02 10.01
CA GLU A 874 5.42 -44.37 11.02
C GLU A 874 5.61 -42.85 10.91
N SER A 875 4.50 -42.22 10.56
CA SER A 875 4.18 -40.81 10.77
C SER A 875 4.65 -40.34 12.14
N ALA A 876 5.48 -39.29 12.15
CA ALA A 876 5.94 -38.62 13.35
C ALA A 876 4.78 -37.89 14.04
N GLU A 877 4.34 -38.40 15.18
CA GLU A 877 3.87 -37.57 16.29
C GLU A 877 4.64 -37.98 17.56
N ASP A 878 5.25 -36.95 18.16
CA ASP A 878 5.60 -36.77 19.57
C ASP A 878 6.39 -37.87 20.32
N ASP A 879 7.57 -37.50 20.84
CA ASP A 879 7.54 -37.06 22.24
C ASP A 879 8.75 -36.26 22.70
N ALA A 880 8.42 -35.32 23.57
CA ALA A 880 9.32 -34.50 24.32
C ALA A 880 9.91 -35.28 25.51
N THR A 881 11.15 -34.91 25.88
CA THR A 881 11.71 -34.92 27.24
C THR A 881 12.18 -36.25 27.88
N VAL A 882 13.49 -36.34 28.16
CA VAL A 882 14.12 -36.36 29.52
C VAL A 882 15.47 -37.14 29.53
N LEU A 883 16.55 -36.35 29.60
CA LEU A 883 17.75 -36.46 30.48
C LEU A 883 18.46 -37.81 30.78
N ALA A 884 19.72 -37.85 30.31
CA ALA A 884 20.98 -38.00 31.08
C ALA A 884 21.42 -39.36 31.68
N ARG A 885 22.67 -39.79 31.34
CA ARG A 885 23.83 -39.88 32.28
C ARG A 885 25.11 -40.56 31.71
N GLY A 886 26.23 -39.83 31.76
CA GLY A 886 27.58 -40.24 32.22
C GLY A 886 28.45 -41.15 31.32
N ARG A 887 29.80 -41.08 31.30
CA ARG A 887 30.84 -40.52 32.19
C ARG A 887 32.19 -40.28 31.45
N ASN A 888 33.01 -39.32 31.96
CA ASN A 888 34.40 -38.90 31.57
C ASN A 888 35.52 -39.84 32.12
N PRO A 889 36.87 -39.55 32.15
CA PRO A 889 37.74 -38.44 31.65
C PRO A 889 39.11 -38.95 31.01
N PRO A 890 40.28 -38.24 30.86
CA PRO A 890 41.00 -37.31 31.78
C PRO A 890 41.58 -35.97 31.21
N ASP A 891 42.12 -35.18 32.15
CA ASP A 891 42.46 -33.73 32.24
C ASP A 891 43.81 -33.21 31.68
N LEU A 892 43.91 -31.87 31.60
CA LEU A 892 44.90 -30.92 32.21
C LEU A 892 45.20 -29.75 31.24
N ALA A 893 45.26 -28.45 31.57
CA ALA A 893 45.15 -27.67 32.80
C ALA A 893 44.88 -26.17 32.42
N ALA A 894 44.54 -25.37 33.43
CA ALA A 894 44.10 -23.97 33.39
C ALA A 894 45.17 -22.93 32.99
N GLU A 895 44.73 -21.76 32.48
CA GLU A 895 45.06 -20.46 33.10
C GLU A 895 44.21 -19.27 32.60
N GLU A 896 44.09 -18.28 33.48
CA GLU A 896 43.22 -17.10 33.48
C GLU A 896 43.61 -15.99 32.48
N TYR A 897 42.68 -15.08 32.13
CA TYR A 897 42.74 -13.65 32.53
C TYR A 897 41.50 -12.87 32.05
N LYS A 898 40.81 -12.23 33.01
CA LYS A 898 39.89 -11.11 32.78
C LYS A 898 40.68 -9.85 32.43
N MET A 899 40.19 -9.01 31.51
CA MET A 899 39.85 -7.60 31.83
C MET A 899 39.20 -6.82 30.68
N ALA A 900 38.06 -6.19 31.03
CA ALA A 900 37.66 -4.81 30.75
C ALA A 900 37.25 -4.39 29.32
N LEU A 901 35.94 -4.46 29.03
CA LEU A 901 35.27 -3.42 28.23
C LEU A 901 34.57 -2.42 29.15
N ARG A 902 35.23 -1.30 29.44
CA ARG A 902 34.56 -0.07 29.88
C ARG A 902 33.89 0.59 28.66
N ARG A 903 32.61 0.35 28.43
CA ARG A 903 31.80 1.26 27.60
C ARG A 903 31.25 2.37 28.48
N ARG A 904 31.85 3.55 28.36
CA ARG A 904 31.29 4.80 28.88
C ARG A 904 30.04 5.14 28.08
N ASN A 905 28.90 5.25 28.77
CA ASN A 905 27.75 6.02 28.31
C ASN A 905 28.22 7.43 27.90
N LYS A 906 28.10 7.76 26.62
CA LYS A 906 28.21 9.11 26.10
C LYS A 906 27.06 9.37 25.14
N HIS A 907 26.12 10.22 25.60
CA HIS A 907 25.35 11.21 24.87
C HIS A 907 25.09 10.94 23.37
N PHE A 908 23.81 10.70 23.09
CA PHE A 908 23.15 10.60 21.79
C PHE A 908 23.70 11.56 20.72
N ARG A 909 24.16 11.02 19.58
CA ARG A 909 24.31 11.76 18.33
C ARG A 909 23.04 11.56 17.51
N SER A 910 22.39 12.65 17.08
CA SER A 910 21.25 12.58 16.16
C SER A 910 21.73 11.98 14.82
N ILE A 911 20.94 11.10 14.21
CA ILE A 911 21.10 10.69 12.81
C ILE A 911 20.97 11.97 11.96
N ARG A 912 22.10 12.53 11.50
CA ARG A 912 22.13 13.80 10.72
C ARG A 912 22.42 13.49 9.26
N PRO A 913 21.50 13.78 8.33
CA PRO A 913 21.77 13.72 6.90
C PRO A 913 21.95 15.14 6.33
N THR A 914 22.72 16.04 6.97
CA THR A 914 22.87 17.42 6.47
C THR A 914 24.14 17.59 5.65
N PRO A 915 24.07 17.90 4.34
CA PRO A 915 25.21 18.47 3.62
C PRO A 915 25.37 19.94 4.04
N THR A 916 26.56 20.31 4.52
CA THR A 916 26.95 21.71 4.77
C THR A 916 27.31 22.47 3.48
N VAL A 917 27.30 21.77 2.33
CA VAL A 917 27.81 22.26 1.04
C VAL A 917 26.78 23.07 0.22
N ARG A 918 25.53 23.27 0.69
CA ARG A 918 24.61 24.21 0.00
C ARG A 918 24.90 25.68 0.35
N SER A 919 24.97 26.48 -0.72
CA SER A 919 25.31 27.90 -0.78
C SER A 919 24.66 28.79 0.30
N LYS A 920 25.43 29.75 0.82
CA LYS A 920 24.96 30.96 1.53
C LYS A 920 24.12 31.89 0.63
N VAL A 921 23.02 31.42 0.05
CA VAL A 921 22.11 32.26 -0.75
C VAL A 921 20.87 32.72 0.05
N THR A 922 20.72 32.30 1.31
CA THR A 922 19.67 32.82 2.21
C THR A 922 20.21 33.73 3.32
N ALA A 923 21.28 34.48 3.05
CA ALA A 923 21.82 35.46 3.98
C ALA A 923 22.33 36.74 3.30
N GLU A 924 21.65 37.23 2.25
CA GLU A 924 21.78 38.62 1.79
C GLU A 924 20.40 39.17 1.39
N LEU A 925 19.54 39.41 2.39
CA LEU A 925 18.46 40.41 2.33
C LEU A 925 18.47 41.17 3.67
N SER A 926 19.63 41.71 4.00
CA SER A 926 19.75 42.83 4.92
C SER A 926 20.89 43.72 4.44
N LEU A 927 20.54 44.95 4.09
CA LEU A 927 21.40 46.10 3.81
C LEU A 927 21.92 46.24 2.36
N CYS A 928 21.04 46.77 1.51
CA CYS A 928 21.42 47.75 0.50
C CYS A 928 20.52 49.00 0.64
N CYS A 929 20.87 49.89 1.56
CA CYS A 929 20.67 51.32 1.38
C CYS A 929 22.05 51.96 1.51
N GLY A 930 22.56 52.45 0.37
CA GLY A 930 23.91 52.98 0.24
C GLY A 930 24.17 54.27 1.03
N PRO A 931 25.44 54.70 1.10
CA PRO A 931 25.89 55.81 1.92
C PRO A 931 25.79 57.14 1.18
N ALA A 932 25.24 58.16 1.83
CA ALA A 932 25.46 59.55 1.45
C ALA A 932 25.37 60.43 2.70
N GLY A 933 26.52 60.91 3.16
CA GLY A 933 26.58 62.03 4.08
C GLY A 933 26.17 63.32 3.34
N ALA A 934 25.21 64.03 3.89
CA ALA A 934 25.02 65.46 3.66
C ALA A 934 25.00 66.15 5.03
N ARG A 935 26.13 66.81 5.35
CA ARG A 935 26.17 67.92 6.30
C ARG A 935 25.49 69.13 5.64
N CYS A 936 24.88 69.96 6.48
CA CYS A 936 24.42 71.36 6.31
C CYS A 936 22.98 71.48 6.85
N LEU A 937 22.55 72.45 7.64
CA LEU A 937 23.12 73.71 8.12
C LEU A 937 22.28 74.18 9.32
N HIS A 938 22.85 75.10 10.09
CA HIS A 938 22.25 75.89 11.17
C HIS A 938 20.84 76.42 10.91
N GLY A 939 20.07 76.63 12.00
CA GLY A 939 19.01 77.65 11.96
C GLY A 939 17.93 77.56 13.03
N THR A 940 18.20 78.19 14.19
CA THR A 940 17.26 79.07 14.92
C THR A 940 15.83 78.63 15.27
N ARG A 941 15.64 78.50 16.59
CA ARG A 941 14.71 79.26 17.45
C ARG A 941 13.19 79.19 17.23
N GLN A 942 12.57 78.93 18.38
CA GLN A 942 11.26 79.39 18.87
C GLN A 942 10.01 78.66 18.37
N GLY A 943 9.39 77.93 19.31
CA GLY A 943 8.12 78.44 19.82
C GLY A 943 7.04 77.41 20.17
N TRP A 944 6.98 77.06 21.46
CA TRP A 944 5.78 76.76 22.27
C TRP A 944 5.27 75.31 22.35
N GLY A 945 5.20 74.77 23.58
CA GLY A 945 4.31 73.63 23.87
C GLY A 945 4.58 72.61 24.99
N ALA A 946 5.26 72.96 26.10
CA ALA A 946 5.15 72.31 27.43
C ALA A 946 5.77 70.91 27.77
N ARG A 947 6.86 71.01 28.58
CA ARG A 947 7.20 70.31 29.85
C ARG A 947 7.94 68.95 29.85
N SER A 948 9.24 69.06 30.13
CA SER A 948 10.06 68.15 30.96
C SER A 948 10.10 68.61 32.44
N SER A 949 10.87 67.89 33.27
CA SER A 949 11.41 68.20 34.64
C SER A 949 10.44 68.13 35.82
N ASN A 950 10.66 67.31 36.86
CA ASN A 950 11.77 67.07 37.82
C ASN A 950 11.67 67.89 39.11
N LEU A 951 12.13 67.24 40.21
CA LEU A 951 12.42 67.75 41.56
C LEU A 951 11.17 67.97 42.43
N MET A 952 11.14 67.63 43.73
CA MET A 952 12.22 67.61 44.71
C MET A 952 11.69 67.03 46.05
N VAL A 953 12.60 66.78 47.00
CA VAL A 953 12.43 66.94 48.47
C VAL A 953 12.31 65.66 49.34
N ARG A 954 13.43 65.39 50.03
CA ARG A 954 13.61 65.08 51.47
C ARG A 954 12.93 63.85 52.11
N ALA A 955 13.79 63.00 52.69
CA ALA A 955 13.56 62.32 53.98
C ALA A 955 13.15 63.34 55.08
N PRO A 956 12.41 63.01 56.17
CA PRO A 956 12.65 61.83 57.02
C PRO A 956 11.40 61.27 57.75
N HIS A 957 11.64 60.34 58.69
CA HIS A 957 10.88 59.99 59.93
C HIS A 957 9.33 59.85 59.83
N GLY A 958 8.69 58.76 60.26
CA GLY A 958 8.91 57.99 61.48
C GLY A 958 7.59 57.99 62.29
N HIS A 959 7.25 56.81 62.83
CA HIS A 959 6.29 56.54 63.91
C HIS A 959 4.77 56.50 63.68
N GLY A 960 4.19 55.42 64.24
CA GLY A 960 2.85 55.37 64.85
C GLY A 960 2.03 54.16 64.37
N LEU A 961 2.13 52.98 65.00
CA LEU A 961 1.25 52.51 66.11
C LEU A 961 -0.23 52.67 65.76
N ARG A 962 -1.12 51.67 65.73
CA ARG A 962 -1.50 50.53 66.59
C ARG A 962 -2.81 50.01 65.90
N ALA A 963 -3.40 48.85 66.10
CA ALA A 963 -3.19 47.63 66.87
C ALA A 963 -4.27 46.63 66.43
N ALA A 964 -3.99 45.35 66.68
CA ALA A 964 -4.92 44.29 67.09
C ALA A 964 -6.01 43.82 66.09
N GLY A 965 -6.21 42.52 65.90
CA GLY A 965 -5.59 41.40 66.59
C GLY A 965 -6.26 40.06 66.29
N SER A 966 -5.59 39.04 66.83
CA SER A 966 -5.95 37.64 67.03
C SER A 966 -5.99 36.70 65.81
N GLY A 967 -4.86 35.99 65.61
CA GLY A 967 -4.74 34.72 64.89
C GLY A 967 -5.20 33.53 65.76
N PRO A 968 -4.44 32.44 65.96
CA PRO A 968 -3.24 31.94 65.26
C PRO A 968 -3.52 30.49 64.72
N SER A 969 -2.64 29.60 64.24
CA SER A 969 -1.21 29.37 64.46
C SER A 969 -0.73 28.15 63.62
N ARG A 970 0.57 28.20 63.28
CA ARG A 970 1.58 27.10 63.28
C ARG A 970 1.84 26.30 61.99
N GLU A 971 2.94 26.72 61.34
CA GLU A 971 4.01 25.92 60.67
C GLU A 971 4.66 24.86 61.63
N PRO A 972 5.79 24.16 61.32
CA PRO A 972 6.48 23.79 60.06
C PRO A 972 6.94 22.30 59.98
N LEU A 973 7.52 21.92 58.82
CA LEU A 973 8.66 21.00 58.49
C LEU A 973 9.36 20.20 59.63
N PRO A 974 10.04 19.02 59.43
CA PRO A 974 11.09 18.82 58.38
C PRO A 974 11.46 17.37 57.89
N VAL A 975 12.01 17.30 56.65
CA VAL A 975 13.33 16.76 56.20
C VAL A 975 13.78 15.27 56.42
N LEU A 976 14.33 14.71 55.32
CA LEU A 976 15.49 13.77 55.13
C LEU A 976 15.28 12.24 54.86
N TRP A 977 15.48 11.89 53.57
CA TRP A 977 16.40 10.91 52.94
C TRP A 977 16.55 9.40 53.33
N TRP A 978 16.69 8.62 52.25
CA TRP A 978 17.43 7.34 52.01
C TRP A 978 16.73 5.98 52.17
N GLY A 979 16.90 5.13 51.13
CA GLY A 979 16.86 3.66 51.28
C GLY A 979 16.46 2.87 50.02
N SER A 980 17.46 2.23 49.39
CA SER A 980 17.43 1.45 48.14
C SER A 980 16.86 0.01 48.25
N VAL A 981 16.89 -0.72 47.11
CA VAL A 981 16.87 -2.20 46.87
C VAL A 981 15.48 -2.79 46.53
N GLY A 982 15.25 -3.58 45.46
CA GLY A 982 16.16 -4.24 44.50
C GLY A 982 15.42 -4.94 43.34
N GLU A 983 16.23 -5.47 42.42
CA GLU A 983 15.91 -6.20 41.19
C GLU A 983 15.24 -7.57 41.41
N ALA A 984 14.46 -8.04 40.42
CA ALA A 984 14.41 -9.46 40.03
C ALA A 984 13.82 -9.65 38.61
N HIS A 985 14.58 -10.39 37.79
CA HIS A 985 14.26 -10.97 36.48
C HIS A 985 13.09 -11.97 36.52
N LEU A 986 12.39 -12.18 35.38
CA LEU A 986 12.19 -13.51 34.76
C LEU A 986 11.44 -13.43 33.41
N ASP A 987 12.03 -14.05 32.39
CA ASP A 987 11.43 -14.46 31.12
C ASP A 987 10.30 -15.49 31.31
N LEU A 988 9.26 -15.46 30.46
CA LEU A 988 8.76 -16.65 29.73
C LEU A 988 7.56 -16.34 28.82
N ALA A 989 7.53 -17.09 27.72
CA ALA A 989 6.62 -17.04 26.59
C ALA A 989 5.24 -17.71 26.85
N LEU A 990 4.35 -17.55 25.85
CA LEU A 990 3.13 -18.34 25.57
C LEU A 990 2.07 -18.47 26.69
N VAL A 991 0.92 -17.79 26.53
CA VAL A 991 -0.44 -18.39 26.46
C VAL A 991 -1.36 -17.38 25.78
N LEU A 992 -1.74 -17.66 24.53
CA LEU A 992 -2.75 -16.94 23.77
C LEU A 992 -4.01 -17.82 23.72
N VAL A 993 -4.67 -18.03 24.86
CA VAL A 993 -5.95 -18.76 24.97
C VAL A 993 -6.75 -18.17 26.14
N LEU A 994 -8.02 -17.83 25.87
CA LEU A 994 -9.11 -17.43 26.79
C LEU A 994 -9.18 -15.96 27.22
N GLY A 995 -9.83 -15.16 26.36
CA GLY A 995 -10.29 -13.82 26.68
C GLY A 995 -11.65 -13.47 26.08
N LEU A 996 -12.58 -14.43 25.93
CA LEU A 996 -13.99 -14.17 25.59
C LEU A 996 -14.88 -15.29 26.16
N SER A 997 -15.13 -15.23 27.46
CA SER A 997 -16.14 -16.07 28.13
C SER A 997 -16.85 -15.29 29.22
N TRP A 998 -17.36 -14.10 28.88
CA TRP A 998 -18.30 -13.33 29.71
C TRP A 998 -19.39 -12.74 28.80
N LEU A 999 -20.30 -13.61 28.32
CA LEU A 999 -21.67 -13.28 27.87
C LEU A 999 -22.45 -14.57 27.52
N SER A 1000 -22.39 -15.58 28.39
CA SER A 1000 -23.17 -16.82 28.26
C SER A 1000 -23.71 -17.30 29.60
N ALA A 1001 -24.13 -16.38 30.46
CA ALA A 1001 -24.74 -16.70 31.75
C ALA A 1001 -25.89 -15.75 32.10
N LEU A 1002 -26.85 -15.57 31.18
CA LEU A 1002 -28.19 -15.04 31.48
C LEU A 1002 -29.18 -15.62 30.47
N GLY A 1003 -29.67 -16.83 30.75
CA GLY A 1003 -30.53 -17.55 29.83
C GLY A 1003 -31.14 -18.85 30.34
N GLN A 1004 -31.32 -19.00 31.66
CA GLN A 1004 -32.26 -19.95 32.23
C GLN A 1004 -32.84 -19.31 33.48
N TRP A 1005 -34.13 -18.98 33.45
CA TRP A 1005 -35.10 -19.10 34.54
C TRP A 1005 -36.47 -18.69 33.96
N SER A 1006 -37.16 -19.67 33.42
CA SER A 1006 -38.61 -19.63 33.24
C SER A 1006 -39.23 -20.44 34.39
N LYS A 1007 -39.83 -19.78 35.38
CA LYS A 1007 -40.98 -20.30 36.15
C LYS A 1007 -41.55 -19.24 37.10
N CYS A 1008 -42.79 -18.87 36.77
CA CYS A 1008 -43.85 -18.31 37.59
C CYS A 1008 -43.90 -16.80 37.90
N PRO A 1009 -45.13 -16.24 37.94
CA PRO A 1009 -45.43 -14.83 37.75
C PRO A 1009 -45.77 -14.14 39.08
N GLU A 1010 -45.58 -12.81 39.16
CA GLU A 1010 -46.45 -11.84 39.87
C GLU A 1010 -45.73 -10.49 40.03
N LEU A 1011 -46.51 -9.42 39.86
CA LEU A 1011 -46.24 -8.02 40.27
C LEU A 1011 -45.27 -7.17 39.43
N ALA A 1012 -45.84 -6.46 38.44
CA ALA A 1012 -45.54 -5.04 38.22
C ALA A 1012 -46.35 -4.17 39.24
N PRO A 1013 -46.14 -2.85 39.45
CA PRO A 1013 -45.27 -1.87 38.75
C PRO A 1013 -44.51 -0.87 39.69
N HIS A 1014 -43.97 0.22 39.09
CA HIS A 1014 -43.18 1.35 39.62
C HIS A 1014 -41.65 1.08 39.57
N ILE A 1015 -40.84 1.74 38.75
CA ILE A 1015 -40.60 3.19 38.69
C ILE A 1015 -40.14 3.59 37.28
N ALA A 1016 -40.73 4.67 36.76
CA ALA A 1016 -40.25 5.42 35.61
C ALA A 1016 -39.44 6.64 36.09
N SER A 1017 -38.53 7.14 35.23
CA SER A 1017 -37.82 8.44 35.27
C SER A 1017 -36.79 8.62 36.40
N TRP A 1018 -35.61 9.24 36.24
CA TRP A 1018 -34.87 9.94 35.18
C TRP A 1018 -33.43 10.12 35.71
N GLY A 1019 -32.43 10.21 34.83
CA GLY A 1019 -31.04 10.53 35.17
C GLY A 1019 -30.06 9.89 34.21
#